data_AF-A0A533SZL8-F1
#
_entry.id   AF-A0A533SZL8-F1
#
_cell.length_a   1.000
_cell.length_b   1.000
_cell.length_c   1.000
_cell.angle_alpha   90.00
_cell.angle_beta   90.00
_cell.angle_gamma   90.00
#
_symmetry.space_group_name_H-M   'P 1'
#
loop_
_entity.id
_entity.type
_entity.pdbx_description
1 polymer ?
#
loop_
_entity_poly.entity_id
_entity_poly.type
_entity_poly.pdbx_seq_one_letter_code
_entity_poly.pdbx_strand_id
1 'polypeptide(L)'
;LCAVPGACVSGLLAAPFKLTYGMVFSVLPFGNATAVGDMTGAQIRELLNQSATLFKGALSASGIKFKFYRYADALPGPQPWAWGAYDIEVKDKASNTWVPLDLAKTYKVATNEFLAPAGQDGFTPFKYMKNITYWGDMLDSVNRFVEANYPQTAPYTGPNGDGTLDDRLIREGDDAGGPIIPITILHHNDSHGRLLQSGSTVGYTNLVSAIKQQRAHNPARTLLLSAGDNIQGDSMMYYFKSAGLGYAADGTLLPPELQINPLIKAFNSMDYAAMTLGNHEFNFGSEIFSTLSQANFPLLQANVSDSGEYGLDLVPVQDFTRVSVGPEGIQVAILGIGNHRVPSYELPSNIPGLTFSNPITTAAALVPGLADTSEVLIALTHIGFTANPNSVEVDNNVDTVLATSVDDIDVIVGGHSHTAPSGQFLDKPYQYLPTTLVAPDGDAVMVSQANRYNTFLGQIVLGLRPKATSSVNAYDVVSSTGRAIEIKVADYPEDAATKALIQPYASLLTAYNNTVIGSTITPIDTDPEGYTQESNGANLQADAAVWKLEKALGINVDFHLSGAMTNKLIAASATPATPYTLMVSDMFSAMPYENSLVVFRMNGPQIKRLLERAYRNYYYYKYVPGRGGYSYYTTCMIDINSVGEITYADMYPMLPNGNNVVSLKVNGVPIDFTDADTYYNVSSVNYLAAGACNNSDNGVTLWPLDQIVADTQYYVRDAVTEYIQSADTPDPINPQVEGRLVFLLMNKMLFLPALTK
;
A
#
# COMPACT_ATOMS: atom_id res chain seq x y z
N LEU A 1 46.81 -14.90 -5.09
CA LEU A 1 46.04 -16.14 -4.82
C LEU A 1 46.35 -16.60 -3.42
N CYS A 2 45.41 -16.46 -2.49
CA CYS A 2 45.57 -16.96 -1.13
C CYS A 2 45.05 -18.39 -1.09
N ALA A 3 45.95 -19.38 -1.12
CA ALA A 3 45.57 -20.79 -1.04
C ALA A 3 45.08 -21.18 0.38
N VAL A 4 45.30 -20.32 1.38
CA VAL A 4 44.92 -20.54 2.78
C VAL A 4 44.46 -19.20 3.40
N PRO A 5 43.36 -19.16 4.16
CA PRO A 5 42.97 -17.98 4.94
C PRO A 5 44.10 -17.56 5.89
N GLY A 6 44.46 -16.27 5.88
CA GLY A 6 45.49 -15.70 6.77
C GLY A 6 46.93 -15.68 6.25
N ALA A 7 47.20 -16.21 5.05
CA ALA A 7 48.54 -16.26 4.45
C ALA A 7 48.68 -15.40 3.17
N CYS A 8 47.99 -14.25 3.12
CA CYS A 8 48.13 -13.34 1.98
C CYS A 8 49.44 -12.56 2.09
N VAL A 9 50.39 -12.85 1.21
CA VAL A 9 51.64 -12.08 1.07
C VAL A 9 51.38 -10.95 0.07
N SER A 10 51.61 -9.70 0.46
CA SER A 10 51.59 -8.55 -0.45
C SER A 10 52.93 -8.42 -1.19
N GLY A 11 52.87 -8.07 -2.47
CA GLY A 11 54.04 -7.84 -3.33
C GLY A 11 54.22 -8.88 -4.45
N LEU A 12 55.06 -8.53 -5.44
CA LEU A 12 55.50 -9.42 -6.51
C LEU A 12 56.30 -10.59 -5.91
N LEU A 13 55.81 -11.82 -6.07
CA LEU A 13 56.64 -13.01 -5.84
C LEU A 13 57.80 -12.99 -6.84
N ALA A 14 59.02 -13.32 -6.39
CA ALA A 14 60.23 -13.28 -7.21
C ALA A 14 60.19 -14.24 -8.44
N ALA A 15 59.27 -15.20 -8.46
CA ALA A 15 59.00 -16.07 -9.60
C ALA A 15 57.48 -16.24 -9.79
N PRO A 16 56.98 -16.26 -11.03
CA PRO A 16 55.56 -16.47 -11.32
C PRO A 16 55.12 -17.86 -10.84
N PHE A 17 53.97 -17.91 -10.19
CA PHE A 17 53.40 -19.17 -9.71
C PHE A 17 52.80 -19.96 -10.89
N LYS A 18 53.11 -21.25 -11.01
CA LYS A 18 52.57 -22.10 -12.08
C LYS A 18 51.11 -22.46 -11.79
N LEU A 19 50.19 -21.93 -12.60
CA LEU A 19 48.78 -22.32 -12.56
C LEU A 19 48.62 -23.72 -13.18
N THR A 20 47.84 -24.58 -12.51
CA THR A 20 47.40 -25.86 -13.06
C THR A 20 45.88 -25.87 -13.14
N TYR A 21 45.31 -26.68 -14.04
CA TYR A 21 43.87 -26.81 -14.17
C TYR A 21 43.18 -27.12 -12.83
N GLY A 22 43.75 -28.05 -12.05
CA GLY A 22 43.21 -28.40 -10.73
C GLY A 22 43.14 -27.23 -9.75
N MET A 23 44.05 -26.26 -9.87
CA MET A 23 44.01 -25.04 -9.05
C MET A 23 42.93 -24.06 -9.51
N VAL A 24 42.72 -23.91 -10.81
CA VAL A 24 41.62 -23.09 -11.34
C VAL A 24 40.27 -23.73 -10.99
N PHE A 25 40.16 -25.05 -11.14
CA PHE A 25 38.99 -25.83 -10.71
C PHE A 25 38.71 -25.69 -9.21
N SER A 26 39.74 -25.63 -8.35
CA SER A 26 39.54 -25.45 -6.91
C SER A 26 38.96 -24.07 -6.55
N VAL A 27 39.13 -23.06 -7.41
CA VAL A 27 38.56 -21.71 -7.26
C VAL A 27 37.17 -21.62 -7.90
N LEU A 28 36.96 -22.31 -9.02
CA LEU A 28 35.70 -22.39 -9.76
C LEU A 28 35.23 -23.85 -9.89
N PRO A 29 34.77 -24.49 -8.79
CA PRO A 29 34.47 -25.92 -8.77
C PRO A 29 33.12 -26.27 -9.40
N PHE A 30 32.34 -25.27 -9.78
CA PHE A 30 30.99 -25.44 -10.33
C PHE A 30 31.02 -25.22 -11.84
N GLY A 31 30.42 -26.14 -12.58
CA GLY A 31 30.28 -26.06 -14.04
C GLY A 31 29.18 -25.10 -14.50
N ASN A 32 29.16 -23.89 -13.94
CA ASN A 32 28.14 -22.89 -14.27
C ASN A 32 28.39 -22.35 -15.68
N ALA A 33 27.35 -22.29 -16.51
CA ALA A 33 27.40 -21.59 -17.77
C ALA A 33 27.47 -20.06 -17.57
N THR A 34 28.10 -19.38 -18.52
CA THR A 34 28.02 -17.91 -18.62
C THR A 34 26.67 -17.50 -19.19
N ALA A 35 25.85 -16.82 -18.39
CA ALA A 35 24.59 -16.21 -18.80
C ALA A 35 24.82 -14.75 -19.21
N VAL A 36 24.26 -14.34 -20.35
CA VAL A 36 24.35 -12.97 -20.88
C VAL A 36 22.95 -12.48 -21.19
N GLY A 37 22.54 -11.36 -20.62
CA GLY A 37 21.23 -10.74 -20.86
C GLY A 37 21.26 -9.23 -20.71
N ASP A 38 20.08 -8.63 -20.82
CA ASP A 38 19.89 -7.18 -20.81
C ASP A 38 19.40 -6.71 -19.42
N MET A 39 20.02 -5.66 -18.89
CA MET A 39 19.62 -4.97 -17.64
C MET A 39 19.74 -3.45 -17.83
N THR A 40 18.85 -2.67 -17.22
CA THR A 40 18.97 -1.20 -17.20
C THR A 40 20.04 -0.74 -16.20
N GLY A 41 20.56 0.47 -16.35
CA GLY A 41 21.49 1.05 -15.39
C GLY A 41 20.88 1.14 -13.98
N ALA A 42 19.59 1.48 -13.85
CA ALA A 42 18.87 1.45 -12.57
C ALA A 42 18.90 0.06 -11.91
N GLN A 43 18.66 -1.01 -12.67
CA GLN A 43 18.72 -2.39 -12.17
C GLN A 43 20.15 -2.81 -11.77
N ILE A 44 21.16 -2.32 -12.50
CA ILE A 44 22.57 -2.55 -12.17
C ILE A 44 22.93 -1.81 -10.87
N ARG A 45 22.47 -0.57 -10.67
CA ARG A 45 22.67 0.17 -9.42
C ARG A 45 22.02 -0.57 -8.24
N GLU A 46 20.79 -1.05 -8.38
CA GLU A 46 20.12 -1.87 -7.36
C GLU A 46 20.92 -3.12 -7.00
N LEU A 47 21.46 -3.82 -8.00
CA LEU A 47 22.35 -4.97 -7.81
C LEU A 47 23.62 -4.61 -7.04
N LEU A 48 24.26 -3.49 -7.37
CA LEU A 48 25.50 -3.06 -6.70
C LEU A 48 25.25 -2.57 -5.27
N ASN A 49 24.11 -1.91 -5.02
CA ASN A 49 23.65 -1.61 -3.66
C ASN A 49 23.51 -2.89 -2.84
N GLN A 50 22.92 -3.93 -3.40
CA GLN A 50 22.83 -5.21 -2.70
C GLN A 50 24.22 -5.85 -2.45
N SER A 51 25.13 -5.78 -3.43
CA SER A 51 26.52 -6.21 -3.27
C SER A 51 27.23 -5.50 -2.11
N ALA A 52 26.94 -4.23 -1.87
CA ALA A 52 27.50 -3.45 -0.76
C ALA A 52 27.12 -3.99 0.63
N THR A 53 26.07 -4.82 0.75
CA THR A 53 25.71 -5.45 2.04
C THR A 53 26.78 -6.43 2.54
N LEU A 54 27.55 -7.02 1.62
CA LEU A 54 28.51 -8.10 1.84
C LEU A 54 27.93 -9.35 2.51
N PHE A 55 26.61 -9.49 2.60
CA PHE A 55 25.97 -10.65 3.25
C PHE A 55 26.37 -11.99 2.63
N LYS A 56 26.65 -12.00 1.32
CA LYS A 56 27.15 -13.15 0.55
C LYS A 56 28.47 -12.84 -0.17
N GLY A 57 29.21 -11.85 0.32
CA GLY A 57 30.40 -11.30 -0.34
C GLY A 57 30.08 -10.23 -1.38
N ALA A 58 31.14 -9.61 -1.92
CA ALA A 58 31.02 -8.60 -2.97
C ALA A 58 30.98 -9.25 -4.36
N LEU A 59 30.13 -8.74 -5.26
CA LEU A 59 30.17 -9.09 -6.67
C LEU A 59 31.49 -8.64 -7.28
N SER A 60 32.26 -9.60 -7.79
CA SER A 60 33.44 -9.29 -8.59
C SER A 60 33.03 -8.77 -9.95
N ALA A 61 33.69 -7.71 -10.44
CA ALA A 61 33.20 -6.97 -11.60
C ALA A 61 34.28 -6.74 -12.68
N SER A 62 33.87 -6.76 -13.94
CA SER A 62 34.70 -6.43 -15.11
C SER A 62 33.90 -5.56 -16.07
N GLY A 63 34.54 -4.53 -16.63
CA GLY A 63 33.85 -3.52 -17.46
C GLY A 63 33.01 -2.52 -16.66
N ILE A 64 33.00 -2.62 -15.34
CA ILE A 64 32.37 -1.69 -14.39
C ILE A 64 33.29 -1.52 -13.18
N LYS A 65 33.32 -0.33 -12.59
CA LYS A 65 33.92 -0.06 -11.30
C LYS A 65 32.97 0.78 -10.45
N PHE A 66 33.08 0.66 -9.14
CA PHE A 66 32.22 1.39 -8.21
C PHE A 66 32.88 1.48 -6.84
N LYS A 67 32.41 2.46 -6.07
CA LYS A 67 32.70 2.57 -4.65
C LYS A 67 31.49 2.12 -3.85
N PHE A 68 31.71 1.71 -2.62
CA PHE A 68 30.63 1.44 -1.69
C PHE A 68 31.02 1.80 -0.25
N TYR A 69 30.01 2.07 0.55
CA TYR A 69 30.12 2.17 2.00
C TYR A 69 29.26 1.08 2.64
N ARG A 70 29.64 0.68 3.84
CA ARG A 70 28.91 -0.32 4.63
C ARG A 70 29.21 -0.09 6.10
N TYR A 71 28.19 0.24 6.88
CA TYR A 71 28.27 0.38 8.32
C TYR A 71 27.46 -0.70 9.02
N ALA A 72 28.05 -1.28 10.05
CA ALA A 72 27.50 -2.39 10.81
C ALA A 72 27.93 -2.26 12.28
N ASP A 73 27.11 -2.75 13.19
CA ASP A 73 27.43 -2.77 14.62
C ASP A 73 27.14 -4.16 15.20
N ALA A 74 27.34 -4.29 16.52
CA ALA A 74 27.06 -5.51 17.27
C ALA A 74 25.61 -5.56 17.80
N LEU A 75 24.75 -4.58 17.49
CA LEU A 75 23.35 -4.62 17.88
C LEU A 75 22.66 -5.76 17.11
N PRO A 76 21.67 -6.44 17.72
CA PRO A 76 21.10 -7.66 17.14
C PRO A 76 20.56 -7.43 15.72
N GLY A 77 21.06 -8.22 14.77
CA GLY A 77 20.66 -8.20 13.36
C GLY A 77 21.77 -8.77 12.46
N PRO A 78 21.49 -9.70 11.52
CA PRO A 78 22.54 -10.37 10.74
C PRO A 78 23.14 -9.52 9.59
N GLN A 79 22.91 -8.20 9.55
CA GLN A 79 23.12 -7.36 8.37
C GLN A 79 23.74 -6.00 8.72
N PRO A 80 24.46 -5.35 7.78
CA PRO A 80 24.77 -3.93 7.94
C PRO A 80 23.49 -3.12 8.14
N TRP A 81 23.61 -2.02 8.87
CA TRP A 81 22.49 -1.12 9.12
C TRP A 81 22.43 0.02 8.09
N ALA A 82 23.54 0.32 7.43
CA ALA A 82 23.62 1.22 6.28
C ALA A 82 24.63 0.70 5.26
N TRP A 83 24.32 0.87 3.99
CA TRP A 83 25.19 0.47 2.89
C TRP A 83 24.76 1.19 1.61
N GLY A 84 25.60 1.15 0.58
CA GLY A 84 25.22 1.65 -0.74
C GLY A 84 26.41 1.74 -1.68
N ALA A 85 26.15 1.59 -2.97
CA ALA A 85 27.11 1.81 -4.04
C ALA A 85 26.96 3.23 -4.62
N TYR A 86 28.07 3.82 -5.05
CA TYR A 86 28.14 5.15 -5.63
C TYR A 86 29.40 5.30 -6.50
N ASP A 87 29.54 6.43 -7.19
CA ASP A 87 30.59 6.68 -8.20
C ASP A 87 30.71 5.49 -9.18
N ILE A 88 29.57 5.00 -9.69
CA ILE A 88 29.51 3.81 -10.55
C ILE A 88 29.87 4.22 -11.98
N GLU A 89 30.91 3.60 -12.54
CA GLU A 89 31.38 3.88 -13.88
C GLU A 89 31.48 2.60 -14.72
N VAL A 90 31.00 2.67 -15.96
CA VAL A 90 31.10 1.60 -16.95
C VAL A 90 32.21 1.93 -17.94
N LYS A 91 32.96 0.93 -18.37
CA LYS A 91 34.03 1.10 -19.36
C LYS A 91 33.43 1.16 -20.76
N ASP A 92 33.49 2.33 -21.39
CA ASP A 92 33.09 2.48 -22.79
C ASP A 92 34.13 1.81 -23.70
N LYS A 93 33.70 0.81 -24.47
CA LYS A 93 34.61 0.00 -25.30
C LYS A 93 35.13 0.77 -26.51
N ALA A 94 34.40 1.76 -27.00
CA ALA A 94 34.78 2.52 -28.20
C ALA A 94 35.90 3.52 -27.90
N SER A 95 35.73 4.29 -26.82
CA SER A 95 36.70 5.29 -26.35
C SER A 95 37.77 4.72 -25.41
N ASN A 96 37.55 3.54 -24.83
CA ASN A 96 38.37 2.93 -23.79
C ASN A 96 38.48 3.82 -22.52
N THR A 97 37.44 4.60 -22.24
CA THR A 97 37.34 5.47 -21.05
C THR A 97 36.29 4.96 -20.07
N TRP A 98 36.41 5.38 -18.81
CA TRP A 98 35.37 5.16 -17.80
C TRP A 98 34.37 6.30 -17.89
N VAL A 99 33.08 5.95 -17.96
CA VAL A 99 31.98 6.92 -18.02
C VAL A 99 30.96 6.58 -16.93
N PRO A 100 30.26 7.57 -16.35
CA PRO A 100 29.20 7.32 -15.39
C PRO A 100 28.15 6.34 -15.92
N LEU A 101 27.59 5.52 -15.03
CA LEU A 101 26.48 4.65 -15.35
C LEU A 101 25.22 5.48 -15.67
N ASP A 102 24.81 5.49 -16.92
CA ASP A 102 23.50 5.99 -17.34
C ASP A 102 22.40 5.03 -16.85
N LEU A 103 21.50 5.51 -15.98
CA LEU A 103 20.46 4.70 -15.34
C LEU A 103 19.33 4.29 -16.29
N ALA A 104 19.05 5.09 -17.32
CA ALA A 104 18.01 4.84 -18.32
C ALA A 104 18.49 3.89 -19.43
N LYS A 105 19.80 3.82 -19.66
CA LYS A 105 20.40 2.94 -20.68
C LYS A 105 20.30 1.46 -20.31
N THR A 106 20.05 0.63 -21.33
CA THR A 106 20.14 -0.84 -21.23
C THR A 106 21.55 -1.32 -21.59
N TYR A 107 22.10 -2.19 -20.75
CA TYR A 107 23.42 -2.80 -20.91
C TYR A 107 23.30 -4.31 -21.09
N LYS A 108 24.26 -4.89 -21.81
CA LYS A 108 24.48 -6.33 -21.84
C LYS A 108 25.35 -6.74 -20.66
N VAL A 109 24.78 -7.49 -19.74
CA VAL A 109 25.42 -7.94 -18.51
C VAL A 109 25.68 -9.44 -18.60
N ALA A 110 26.91 -9.86 -18.30
CA ALA A 110 27.30 -11.25 -18.21
C ALA A 110 27.46 -11.64 -16.73
N THR A 111 26.93 -12.80 -16.35
CA THR A 111 27.09 -13.40 -15.03
C THR A 111 27.05 -14.93 -15.17
N ASN A 112 27.13 -15.67 -14.06
CA ASN A 112 26.94 -17.11 -14.09
C ASN A 112 25.44 -17.46 -13.99
N GLU A 113 25.05 -18.61 -14.55
CA GLU A 113 23.65 -19.05 -14.59
C GLU A 113 23.02 -19.36 -13.22
N PHE A 114 23.83 -19.48 -12.17
CA PHE A 114 23.34 -19.60 -10.81
C PHE A 114 22.76 -18.26 -10.32
N LEU A 115 23.43 -17.14 -10.63
CA LEU A 115 22.95 -15.81 -10.26
C LEU A 115 21.79 -15.31 -11.15
N ALA A 116 21.82 -15.54 -12.47
CA ALA A 116 20.75 -15.12 -13.38
C ALA A 116 20.17 -16.29 -14.17
N PRO A 117 18.82 -16.38 -14.31
CA PRO A 117 17.79 -15.42 -13.88
C PRO A 117 17.33 -15.58 -12.43
N ALA A 118 17.80 -16.60 -11.70
CA ALA A 118 17.16 -17.00 -10.44
C ALA A 118 17.41 -16.04 -9.26
N GLY A 119 18.42 -15.17 -9.33
CA GLY A 119 18.81 -14.28 -8.24
C GLY A 119 19.30 -15.04 -7.01
N GLN A 120 20.03 -16.15 -7.22
CA GLN A 120 20.55 -16.97 -6.13
C GLN A 120 21.57 -16.19 -5.27
N ASP A 121 21.90 -16.74 -4.10
CA ASP A 121 22.62 -16.03 -3.03
C ASP A 121 21.95 -14.71 -2.62
N GLY A 122 20.66 -14.59 -2.91
CA GLY A 122 19.87 -13.42 -2.60
C GLY A 122 20.03 -12.27 -3.58
N PHE A 123 20.88 -12.34 -4.62
CA PHE A 123 21.06 -11.26 -5.62
C PHE A 123 19.83 -11.10 -6.55
N THR A 124 18.70 -10.73 -5.96
CA THR A 124 17.39 -10.68 -6.59
C THR A 124 17.28 -9.74 -7.78
N PRO A 125 18.06 -8.63 -7.90
CA PRO A 125 18.01 -7.81 -9.10
C PRO A 125 18.41 -8.54 -10.38
N PHE A 126 19.13 -9.67 -10.32
CA PHE A 126 19.36 -10.50 -11.51
C PHE A 126 18.09 -11.13 -12.09
N LYS A 127 16.99 -11.20 -11.32
CA LYS A 127 15.67 -11.63 -11.81
C LYS A 127 15.05 -10.63 -12.80
N TYR A 128 15.56 -9.40 -12.84
CA TYR A 128 15.17 -8.41 -13.85
C TYR A 128 15.78 -8.66 -15.22
N MET A 129 16.82 -9.51 -15.31
CA MET A 129 17.54 -9.72 -16.56
C MET A 129 16.63 -10.35 -17.63
N LYS A 130 16.60 -9.72 -18.82
CA LYS A 130 15.82 -10.18 -19.98
C LYS A 130 16.73 -10.67 -21.10
N ASN A 131 16.15 -11.34 -22.10
CA ASN A 131 16.85 -11.77 -23.32
C ASN A 131 18.11 -12.61 -23.05
N ILE A 132 18.02 -13.54 -22.09
CA ILE A 132 19.17 -14.32 -21.61
C ILE A 132 19.61 -15.36 -22.65
N THR A 133 20.92 -15.45 -22.85
CA THR A 133 21.62 -16.44 -23.67
C THR A 133 22.73 -17.10 -22.85
N TYR A 134 23.05 -18.36 -23.14
CA TYR A 134 24.04 -19.15 -22.40
C TYR A 134 25.26 -19.47 -23.29
N TRP A 135 26.48 -19.27 -22.75
CA TRP A 135 27.73 -19.22 -23.52
C TRP A 135 28.79 -20.23 -23.06
N GLY A 136 28.34 -21.43 -22.66
CA GLY A 136 29.23 -22.51 -22.25
C GLY A 136 29.84 -22.30 -20.86
N ASP A 137 30.67 -23.26 -20.46
CA ASP A 137 31.21 -23.35 -19.11
C ASP A 137 32.16 -22.18 -18.75
N MET A 138 31.98 -21.64 -17.54
CA MET A 138 32.74 -20.48 -17.07
C MET A 138 34.21 -20.84 -16.75
N LEU A 139 34.48 -22.03 -16.21
CA LEU A 139 35.84 -22.49 -15.95
C LEU A 139 36.62 -22.65 -17.27
N ASP A 140 36.02 -23.26 -18.28
CA ASP A 140 36.61 -23.36 -19.62
C ASP A 140 36.89 -21.99 -20.25
N SER A 141 36.03 -21.01 -19.98
CA SER A 141 36.21 -19.63 -20.45
C SER A 141 37.38 -18.94 -19.75
N VAL A 142 37.53 -19.13 -18.44
CA VAL A 142 38.67 -18.61 -17.66
C VAL A 142 39.97 -19.28 -18.10
N ASN A 143 39.98 -20.60 -18.29
CA ASN A 143 41.17 -21.33 -18.76
C ASN A 143 41.65 -20.81 -20.12
N ARG A 144 40.74 -20.68 -21.10
CA ARG A 144 41.07 -20.13 -22.43
C ARG A 144 41.57 -18.69 -22.35
N PHE A 145 40.97 -17.86 -21.49
CA PHE A 145 41.42 -16.48 -21.29
C PHE A 145 42.84 -16.43 -20.70
N VAL A 146 43.13 -17.23 -19.68
CA VAL A 146 44.47 -17.31 -19.06
C VAL A 146 45.50 -17.82 -20.05
N GLU A 147 45.20 -18.89 -20.80
CA GLU A 147 46.08 -19.43 -21.83
C GLU A 147 46.42 -18.42 -22.94
N ALA A 148 45.42 -17.62 -23.35
CA ALA A 148 45.58 -16.65 -24.42
C ALA A 148 46.31 -15.36 -23.98
N ASN A 149 46.13 -14.92 -22.74
CA ASN A 149 46.59 -13.60 -22.28
C ASN A 149 47.78 -13.65 -21.32
N TYR A 150 47.93 -14.74 -20.56
CA TYR A 150 48.94 -14.87 -19.50
C TYR A 150 49.76 -16.16 -19.65
N PRO A 151 50.47 -16.35 -20.77
CA PRO A 151 51.35 -17.49 -20.96
C PRO A 151 52.49 -17.47 -19.93
N GLN A 152 53.17 -18.61 -19.74
CA GLN A 152 54.31 -18.69 -18.80
C GLN A 152 55.41 -17.66 -19.09
N THR A 153 55.55 -17.23 -20.35
CA THR A 153 56.52 -16.21 -20.78
C THR A 153 56.08 -14.78 -20.50
N ALA A 154 54.80 -14.54 -20.20
CA ALA A 154 54.23 -13.25 -19.85
C ALA A 154 53.17 -13.43 -18.75
N PRO A 155 53.60 -13.76 -17.52
CA PRO A 155 52.68 -14.04 -16.41
C PRO A 155 51.90 -12.78 -16.01
N TYR A 156 50.70 -12.98 -15.46
CA TYR A 156 49.92 -11.87 -14.89
C TYR A 156 50.64 -11.25 -13.69
N THR A 157 50.96 -9.97 -13.79
CA THR A 157 51.66 -9.18 -12.75
C THR A 157 50.75 -8.12 -12.12
N GLY A 158 49.43 -8.30 -12.23
CA GLY A 158 48.47 -7.27 -11.86
C GLY A 158 48.22 -6.29 -13.01
N PRO A 159 47.20 -5.44 -12.87
CA PRO A 159 46.77 -4.51 -13.91
C PRO A 159 47.79 -3.39 -14.17
N ASN A 160 48.56 -3.01 -13.15
CA ASN A 160 49.64 -2.02 -13.24
C ASN A 160 51.05 -2.66 -13.28
N GLY A 161 51.12 -4.00 -13.31
CA GLY A 161 52.39 -4.74 -13.32
C GLY A 161 53.15 -4.78 -11.98
N ASP A 162 52.56 -4.27 -10.91
CA ASP A 162 53.13 -4.16 -9.55
C ASP A 162 52.56 -5.18 -8.56
N GLY A 163 51.68 -6.07 -9.01
CA GLY A 163 51.00 -7.07 -8.19
C GLY A 163 49.82 -6.55 -7.37
N THR A 164 49.40 -5.30 -7.55
CA THR A 164 48.26 -4.70 -6.84
C THR A 164 46.92 -4.94 -7.56
N LEU A 165 45.80 -4.58 -6.92
CA LEU A 165 44.48 -4.59 -7.53
C LEU A 165 44.25 -3.28 -8.33
N ASP A 166 43.34 -3.28 -9.30
CA ASP A 166 43.02 -2.13 -10.17
C ASP A 166 41.98 -1.16 -9.60
N ASP A 167 41.76 -1.16 -8.29
CA ASP A 167 40.82 -0.26 -7.60
C ASP A 167 39.40 -0.22 -8.21
N ARG A 168 38.98 -1.29 -8.91
CA ARG A 168 37.63 -1.38 -9.50
C ARG A 168 36.53 -1.45 -8.44
N LEU A 169 36.86 -1.89 -7.23
CA LEU A 169 35.95 -2.02 -6.11
C LEU A 169 36.63 -1.42 -4.89
N ILE A 170 36.09 -0.30 -4.40
CA ILE A 170 36.64 0.41 -3.24
C ILE A 170 35.58 0.48 -2.15
N ARG A 171 35.93 0.00 -0.95
CA ARG A 171 35.15 0.27 0.25
C ARG A 171 35.68 1.56 0.88
N GLU A 172 34.85 2.60 0.97
CA GLU A 172 35.20 3.83 1.71
C GLU A 172 34.61 3.79 3.12
N GLY A 173 35.49 3.75 4.12
CA GLY A 173 35.13 3.60 5.53
C GLY A 173 35.30 2.17 6.05
N ASP A 174 35.01 2.00 7.32
CA ASP A 174 35.01 0.73 8.04
C ASP A 174 33.59 0.39 8.51
N ASP A 175 33.44 -0.52 9.47
CA ASP A 175 32.11 -0.88 10.00
C ASP A 175 31.52 0.23 10.88
N ALA A 176 32.33 1.11 11.44
CA ALA A 176 31.93 2.17 12.36
C ALA A 176 31.62 3.51 11.67
N GLY A 177 32.24 3.80 10.53
CA GLY A 177 31.99 5.04 9.80
C GLY A 177 32.89 5.25 8.59
N GLY A 178 32.72 6.39 7.92
CA GLY A 178 33.48 6.76 6.74
C GLY A 178 33.09 8.14 6.20
N PRO A 179 33.53 8.47 4.97
CA PRO A 179 33.27 9.78 4.38
C PRO A 179 31.81 9.98 3.92
N ILE A 180 31.01 8.90 3.88
CA ILE A 180 29.60 8.94 3.50
C ILE A 180 28.74 9.02 4.76
N ILE A 181 27.82 9.97 4.79
CA ILE A 181 26.91 10.19 5.93
C ILE A 181 25.57 9.52 5.62
N PRO A 182 25.14 8.51 6.39
CA PRO A 182 23.89 7.82 6.15
C PRO A 182 22.72 8.54 6.83
N ILE A 183 21.67 8.85 6.06
CA ILE A 183 20.34 9.18 6.60
C ILE A 183 19.44 7.97 6.42
N THR A 184 18.78 7.56 7.50
CA THR A 184 17.82 6.46 7.51
C THR A 184 16.41 7.03 7.52
N ILE A 185 15.57 6.63 6.56
CA ILE A 185 14.15 6.94 6.52
C ILE A 185 13.41 5.65 6.84
N LEU A 186 12.75 5.61 7.99
CA LEU A 186 11.82 4.56 8.37
C LEU A 186 10.41 5.01 8.03
N HIS A 187 9.61 4.11 7.49
CA HIS A 187 8.23 4.43 7.15
C HIS A 187 7.28 3.24 7.24
N HIS A 188 6.02 3.58 7.40
CA HIS A 188 4.89 2.65 7.26
C HIS A 188 3.68 3.42 6.71
N ASN A 189 2.67 2.69 6.29
CA ASN A 189 1.48 3.21 5.64
C ASN A 189 0.30 2.28 5.91
N ASP A 190 -0.92 2.81 5.81
CA ASP A 190 -2.14 2.01 5.84
C ASP A 190 -2.24 1.14 7.10
N SER A 191 -1.95 1.72 8.27
CA SER A 191 -1.99 0.97 9.53
C SER A 191 -3.42 0.60 9.92
N HIS A 192 -4.42 1.38 9.46
CA HIS A 192 -5.84 1.15 9.66
C HIS A 192 -6.18 0.81 11.12
N GLY A 193 -5.72 1.64 12.05
CA GLY A 193 -6.11 1.55 13.45
C GLY A 193 -5.50 0.43 14.29
N ARG A 194 -4.72 -0.48 13.68
CA ARG A 194 -4.25 -1.72 14.33
C ARG A 194 -3.17 -1.48 15.36
N LEU A 195 -3.54 -1.03 16.56
CA LEU A 195 -2.59 -0.64 17.59
C LEU A 195 -1.99 -1.83 18.35
N LEU A 196 -2.82 -2.80 18.73
CA LEU A 196 -2.42 -3.93 19.56
C LEU A 196 -2.29 -5.22 18.74
N GLN A 197 -1.43 -6.12 19.20
CA GLN A 197 -1.33 -7.46 18.65
C GLN A 197 -2.62 -8.25 18.91
N SER A 198 -3.10 -9.02 17.92
CA SER A 198 -4.24 -9.92 18.05
C SER A 198 -3.87 -11.32 17.58
N GLY A 199 -3.62 -12.23 18.53
CA GLY A 199 -3.11 -13.57 18.24
C GLY A 199 -1.75 -13.50 17.54
N SER A 200 -1.67 -14.05 16.33
CA SER A 200 -0.50 -13.95 15.44
C SER A 200 -0.50 -12.72 14.53
N THR A 201 -1.56 -11.89 14.58
CA THR A 201 -1.66 -10.66 13.79
C THR A 201 -0.89 -9.54 14.49
N VAL A 202 0.02 -8.91 13.75
CA VAL A 202 0.83 -7.79 14.25
C VAL A 202 0.00 -6.56 14.57
N GLY A 203 0.40 -5.82 15.59
CA GLY A 203 -0.06 -4.47 15.89
C GLY A 203 1.05 -3.44 15.80
N TYR A 204 0.68 -2.16 15.93
CA TYR A 204 1.61 -1.05 16.02
C TYR A 204 2.62 -1.24 17.17
N THR A 205 2.23 -1.86 18.27
CA THR A 205 3.13 -2.23 19.38
C THR A 205 4.31 -3.12 18.94
N ASN A 206 4.10 -4.05 18.01
CA ASN A 206 5.18 -4.87 17.43
C ASN A 206 6.05 -4.02 16.49
N LEU A 207 5.42 -3.18 15.66
CA LEU A 207 6.12 -2.27 14.74
C LEU A 207 7.03 -1.30 15.50
N VAL A 208 6.59 -0.78 16.64
CA VAL A 208 7.41 0.09 17.51
C VAL A 208 8.69 -0.60 17.96
N SER A 209 8.66 -1.89 18.30
CA SER A 209 9.87 -2.64 18.64
C SER A 209 10.86 -2.67 17.47
N ALA A 210 10.37 -2.88 16.25
CA ALA A 210 11.19 -2.80 15.04
C ALA A 210 11.74 -1.39 14.79
N ILE A 211 10.91 -0.36 14.93
CA ILE A 211 11.32 1.05 14.78
C ILE A 211 12.42 1.41 15.78
N LYS A 212 12.26 1.06 17.07
CA LYS A 212 13.26 1.32 18.12
C LYS A 212 14.57 0.60 17.82
N GLN A 213 14.51 -0.66 17.37
CA GLN A 213 15.69 -1.40 16.96
C GLN A 213 16.41 -0.73 15.79
N GLN A 214 15.67 -0.33 14.74
CA GLN A 214 16.29 0.30 13.56
C GLN A 214 16.84 1.70 13.88
N ARG A 215 16.18 2.48 14.74
CA ARG A 215 16.70 3.77 15.22
C ARG A 215 17.98 3.62 16.01
N ALA A 216 18.14 2.55 16.79
CA ALA A 216 19.34 2.33 17.59
C ALA A 216 20.62 2.20 16.73
N HIS A 217 20.49 1.75 15.48
CA HIS A 217 21.62 1.68 14.55
C HIS A 217 22.08 3.04 14.01
N ASN A 218 21.17 4.02 13.88
CA ASN A 218 21.47 5.37 13.38
C ASN A 218 20.72 6.47 14.15
N PRO A 219 20.97 6.60 15.47
CA PRO A 219 20.09 7.34 16.38
C PRO A 219 20.03 8.84 16.12
N ALA A 220 21.10 9.43 15.55
CA ALA A 220 21.16 10.85 15.26
C ALA A 220 20.61 11.22 13.87
N ARG A 221 20.39 10.24 12.98
CA ARG A 221 20.07 10.49 11.56
C ARG A 221 18.95 9.59 11.04
N THR A 222 17.99 9.26 11.89
CA THR A 222 16.81 8.47 11.51
C THR A 222 15.54 9.31 11.54
N LEU A 223 14.84 9.39 10.41
CA LEU A 223 13.49 9.93 10.31
C LEU A 223 12.46 8.81 10.39
N LEU A 224 11.28 9.09 10.95
CA LEU A 224 10.12 8.20 10.92
C LEU A 224 8.95 8.92 10.25
N LEU A 225 8.40 8.31 9.21
CA LEU A 225 7.31 8.87 8.41
C LEU A 225 6.11 7.93 8.40
N SER A 226 4.91 8.49 8.20
CA SER A 226 3.70 7.72 7.92
C SER A 226 3.02 8.20 6.64
N ALA A 227 2.74 7.27 5.72
CA ALA A 227 2.16 7.59 4.42
C ALA A 227 0.61 7.56 4.41
N GLY A 228 -0.07 7.92 5.50
CA GLY A 228 -1.54 8.03 5.55
C GLY A 228 -2.31 6.71 5.76
N ASP A 229 -3.64 6.83 5.86
CA ASP A 229 -4.61 5.75 6.16
C ASP A 229 -4.33 5.05 7.49
N ASN A 230 -4.20 5.85 8.55
CA ASN A 230 -4.04 5.35 9.90
C ASN A 230 -5.35 5.37 10.69
N ILE A 231 -6.25 6.32 10.39
CA ILE A 231 -7.49 6.59 11.12
C ILE A 231 -8.70 6.03 10.35
N GLN A 232 -8.86 4.72 10.36
CA GLN A 232 -10.09 3.96 10.08
C GLN A 232 -9.74 2.47 10.27
N GLY A 233 -10.71 1.56 10.22
CA GLY A 233 -10.45 0.15 9.86
C GLY A 233 -10.61 -0.85 11.00
N ASP A 234 -10.77 -0.38 12.24
CA ASP A 234 -11.14 -1.21 13.36
C ASP A 234 -12.00 -0.50 14.42
N SER A 235 -12.51 -1.28 15.37
CA SER A 235 -13.35 -0.78 16.47
C SER A 235 -12.65 0.23 17.38
N MET A 236 -11.30 0.23 17.43
CA MET A 236 -10.55 1.19 18.24
C MET A 236 -10.64 2.58 17.63
N MET A 237 -10.44 2.70 16.32
CA MET A 237 -10.54 3.99 15.64
C MET A 237 -11.96 4.54 15.66
N TYR A 238 -12.96 3.66 15.49
CA TYR A 238 -14.35 4.06 15.60
C TYR A 238 -14.70 4.59 16.99
N TYR A 239 -14.44 3.80 18.03
CA TYR A 239 -14.91 4.11 19.38
C TYR A 239 -14.28 5.41 19.92
N PHE A 240 -13.04 5.70 19.52
CA PHE A 240 -12.30 6.89 19.93
C PHE A 240 -12.22 7.98 18.84
N LYS A 241 -13.09 7.95 17.81
CA LYS A 241 -13.10 8.97 16.74
C LYS A 241 -13.29 10.40 17.30
N SER A 242 -14.14 10.52 18.32
CA SER A 242 -14.53 11.76 19.00
C SER A 242 -13.74 12.02 20.28
N ALA A 243 -12.63 11.30 20.52
CA ALA A 243 -11.88 11.42 21.76
C ALA A 243 -11.41 12.85 22.04
N GLY A 244 -11.00 13.60 21.01
CA GLY A 244 -10.63 15.01 21.10
C GLY A 244 -11.76 15.94 21.59
N LEU A 245 -13.02 15.49 21.50
CA LEU A 245 -14.21 16.20 21.98
C LEU A 245 -14.62 15.80 23.41
N GLY A 246 -13.91 14.84 24.02
CA GLY A 246 -14.10 14.43 25.41
C GLY A 246 -15.03 13.25 25.64
N TYR A 247 -15.51 12.59 24.59
CA TYR A 247 -16.40 11.42 24.69
C TYR A 247 -16.10 10.36 23.62
N ALA A 248 -16.48 9.11 23.89
CA ALA A 248 -16.42 8.01 22.95
C ALA A 248 -17.65 7.98 22.02
N ALA A 249 -17.63 7.13 20.99
CA ALA A 249 -18.69 7.08 19.97
C ALA A 249 -20.10 6.77 20.53
N ASP A 250 -20.20 6.10 21.67
CA ASP A 250 -21.46 5.81 22.37
C ASP A 250 -21.92 6.94 23.32
N GLY A 251 -21.21 8.08 23.33
CA GLY A 251 -21.46 9.21 24.23
C GLY A 251 -20.83 9.07 25.62
N THR A 252 -20.08 7.99 25.89
CA THR A 252 -19.37 7.82 27.17
C THR A 252 -18.36 8.93 27.36
N LEU A 253 -18.47 9.69 28.46
CA LEU A 253 -17.48 10.70 28.83
C LEU A 253 -16.12 10.04 29.09
N LEU A 254 -15.09 10.55 28.41
CA LEU A 254 -13.72 10.06 28.55
C LEU A 254 -12.98 10.84 29.65
N PRO A 255 -12.22 10.15 30.52
CA PRO A 255 -11.35 10.84 31.46
C PRO A 255 -10.26 11.64 30.70
N PRO A 256 -9.74 12.74 31.26
CA PRO A 256 -8.85 13.67 30.56
C PRO A 256 -7.68 13.02 29.81
N GLU A 257 -7.07 11.98 30.40
CA GLU A 257 -5.94 11.24 29.82
C GLU A 257 -6.30 10.38 28.59
N LEU A 258 -7.60 10.14 28.35
CA LEU A 258 -8.14 9.42 27.20
C LEU A 258 -8.84 10.34 26.19
N GLN A 259 -8.84 11.66 26.41
CA GLN A 259 -9.36 12.66 25.46
C GLN A 259 -8.40 12.96 24.32
N ILE A 260 -7.47 12.06 24.06
CA ILE A 260 -6.62 12.02 22.87
C ILE A 260 -6.86 10.70 22.18
N ASN A 261 -7.02 10.71 20.85
CA ASN A 261 -7.19 9.48 20.10
C ASN A 261 -5.99 8.53 20.32
N PRO A 262 -6.24 7.22 20.52
CA PRO A 262 -5.19 6.28 20.90
C PRO A 262 -4.08 6.14 19.85
N LEU A 263 -4.39 6.29 18.55
CA LEU A 263 -3.38 6.28 17.50
C LEU A 263 -2.49 7.52 17.60
N ILE A 264 -3.07 8.71 17.68
CA ILE A 264 -2.31 9.96 17.83
C ILE A 264 -1.47 9.93 19.12
N LYS A 265 -2.00 9.39 20.21
CA LYS A 265 -1.24 9.18 21.46
C LYS A 265 -0.04 8.24 21.26
N ALA A 266 -0.23 7.13 20.54
CA ALA A 266 0.87 6.23 20.21
C ALA A 266 1.92 6.93 19.34
N PHE A 267 1.49 7.67 18.32
CA PHE A 267 2.39 8.32 17.37
C PHE A 267 3.17 9.46 18.01
N ASN A 268 2.52 10.26 18.86
CA ASN A 268 3.16 11.32 19.64
C ASN A 268 4.28 10.80 20.55
N SER A 269 4.25 9.50 20.93
CA SER A 269 5.30 8.86 21.73
C SER A 269 6.50 8.36 20.91
N MET A 270 6.45 8.50 19.59
CA MET A 270 7.38 7.88 18.65
C MET A 270 8.10 8.89 17.74
N ASP A 271 8.05 10.19 18.03
CA ASP A 271 8.83 11.24 17.34
C ASP A 271 8.76 11.11 15.80
N TYR A 272 7.54 11.15 15.24
CA TYR A 272 7.36 11.21 13.79
C TYR A 272 7.88 12.53 13.23
N ALA A 273 8.57 12.46 12.10
CA ALA A 273 9.02 13.64 11.37
C ALA A 273 7.88 14.26 10.55
N ALA A 274 6.98 13.42 10.02
CA ALA A 274 5.76 13.84 9.34
C ALA A 274 4.80 12.66 9.13
N MET A 275 3.53 12.98 8.91
CA MET A 275 2.51 12.08 8.35
C MET A 275 1.80 12.80 7.20
N THR A 276 1.62 12.16 6.05
CA THR A 276 0.67 12.66 5.04
C THR A 276 -0.73 12.16 5.38
N LEU A 277 -1.77 12.93 5.05
CA LEU A 277 -3.14 12.44 5.12
C LEU A 277 -3.40 11.45 3.98
N GLY A 278 -4.13 10.38 4.28
CA GLY A 278 -4.72 9.45 3.34
C GLY A 278 -6.20 9.71 3.15
N ASN A 279 -6.88 8.88 2.35
CA ASN A 279 -8.31 9.07 2.11
C ASN A 279 -9.15 8.73 3.33
N HIS A 280 -8.71 7.80 4.18
CA HIS A 280 -9.47 7.38 5.36
C HIS A 280 -9.46 8.42 6.48
N GLU A 281 -8.51 9.37 6.47
CA GLU A 281 -8.53 10.52 7.39
C GLU A 281 -9.73 11.47 7.19
N PHE A 282 -10.55 11.28 6.15
CA PHE A 282 -11.76 12.09 5.86
C PHE A 282 -13.09 11.37 6.18
N ASN A 283 -13.08 10.10 6.62
CA ASN A 283 -14.32 9.31 6.74
C ASN A 283 -15.25 9.75 7.87
N PHE A 284 -14.72 10.29 8.97
CA PHE A 284 -15.53 10.67 10.14
C PHE A 284 -15.97 12.13 10.10
N GLY A 285 -15.96 12.76 8.93
CA GLY A 285 -16.28 14.18 8.75
C GLY A 285 -15.30 15.10 9.49
N SER A 286 -15.67 16.38 9.64
CA SER A 286 -14.79 17.39 10.25
C SER A 286 -14.48 17.15 11.73
N GLU A 287 -15.20 16.27 12.43
CA GLU A 287 -14.88 15.93 13.82
C GLU A 287 -13.49 15.32 13.97
N ILE A 288 -13.01 14.56 12.96
CA ILE A 288 -11.70 13.92 13.04
C ILE A 288 -10.55 14.93 13.08
N PHE A 289 -10.78 16.14 12.58
CA PHE A 289 -9.82 17.22 12.58
C PHE A 289 -9.54 17.73 14.01
N SER A 290 -10.53 17.65 14.92
CA SER A 290 -10.29 17.88 16.36
C SER A 290 -9.29 16.88 16.95
N THR A 291 -9.35 15.63 16.50
CA THR A 291 -8.43 14.56 16.89
C THR A 291 -7.05 14.73 16.24
N LEU A 292 -6.99 15.00 14.94
CA LEU A 292 -5.74 15.18 14.19
C LEU A 292 -4.95 16.39 14.72
N SER A 293 -5.62 17.45 15.18
CA SER A 293 -4.99 18.64 15.79
C SER A 293 -4.13 18.32 17.02
N GLN A 294 -4.29 17.14 17.62
CA GLN A 294 -3.54 16.68 18.79
C GLN A 294 -2.18 16.08 18.43
N ALA A 295 -1.87 15.90 17.15
CA ALA A 295 -0.56 15.45 16.69
C ALA A 295 0.53 16.48 17.07
N ASN A 296 1.64 15.99 17.64
CA ASN A 296 2.80 16.83 17.97
C ASN A 296 3.85 16.85 16.84
N PHE A 297 3.49 16.31 15.67
CA PHE A 297 4.30 16.23 14.46
C PHE A 297 3.53 16.82 13.27
N PRO A 298 4.22 17.26 12.21
CA PRO A 298 3.59 17.82 11.01
C PRO A 298 2.64 16.82 10.33
N LEU A 299 1.41 17.27 10.08
CA LEU A 299 0.46 16.64 9.16
C LEU A 299 0.56 17.35 7.81
N LEU A 300 0.70 16.59 6.72
CA LEU A 300 1.02 17.13 5.41
C LEU A 300 -0.02 16.75 4.35
N GLN A 301 -0.40 17.68 3.47
CA GLN A 301 -1.10 17.42 2.21
C GLN A 301 -1.15 18.71 1.36
N ALA A 302 -0.27 18.84 0.37
CA ALA A 302 -0.16 20.06 -0.45
C ALA A 302 -1.24 20.21 -1.52
N ASN A 303 -1.88 19.10 -1.90
CA ASN A 303 -2.87 19.08 -2.98
C ASN A 303 -4.32 19.13 -2.47
N VAL A 304 -4.55 19.53 -1.21
CA VAL A 304 -5.89 19.82 -0.70
C VAL A 304 -6.04 21.31 -0.42
N SER A 305 -7.21 21.85 -0.71
CA SER A 305 -7.58 23.20 -0.29
C SER A 305 -9.02 23.20 0.23
N ASP A 306 -9.31 24.14 1.11
CA ASP A 306 -10.62 24.33 1.72
C ASP A 306 -11.13 25.74 1.36
N SER A 307 -12.41 25.85 0.99
CA SER A 307 -13.10 27.14 0.85
C SER A 307 -13.31 27.86 2.20
N GLY A 308 -13.05 27.15 3.30
CA GLY A 308 -13.31 27.53 4.70
C GLY A 308 -14.57 26.88 5.27
N GLU A 309 -15.31 26.13 4.44
CA GLU A 309 -16.56 25.45 4.85
C GLU A 309 -16.28 24.15 5.61
N TYR A 310 -15.15 23.49 5.33
CA TYR A 310 -14.78 22.27 6.03
C TYR A 310 -14.17 22.53 7.40
N GLY A 311 -13.35 23.57 7.49
CA GLY A 311 -12.58 23.92 8.68
C GLY A 311 -11.17 23.33 8.69
N LEU A 312 -10.56 23.09 7.51
CA LEU A 312 -9.19 22.61 7.41
C LEU A 312 -8.20 23.56 8.10
N ASP A 313 -8.44 24.87 8.05
CA ASP A 313 -7.65 25.91 8.73
C ASP A 313 -7.64 25.77 10.27
N LEU A 314 -8.58 25.02 10.86
CA LEU A 314 -8.59 24.71 12.29
C LEU A 314 -7.54 23.64 12.64
N VAL A 315 -6.91 23.01 11.65
CA VAL A 315 -5.91 21.96 11.81
C VAL A 315 -4.64 22.31 11.05
N PRO A 316 -3.46 22.08 11.63
CA PRO A 316 -2.20 22.48 11.02
C PRO A 316 -1.74 21.52 9.91
N VAL A 317 -2.61 21.24 8.93
CA VAL A 317 -2.23 20.52 7.70
C VAL A 317 -1.42 21.48 6.83
N GLN A 318 -0.18 21.10 6.54
CA GLN A 318 0.78 21.93 5.80
C GLN A 318 1.08 21.29 4.45
N ASP A 319 1.55 22.08 3.48
CA ASP A 319 1.98 21.52 2.19
C ASP A 319 3.23 20.62 2.38
N PHE A 320 4.18 21.11 3.17
CA PHE A 320 5.45 20.46 3.42
C PHE A 320 5.99 20.82 4.81
N THR A 321 7.02 20.11 5.27
CA THR A 321 7.85 20.51 6.39
C THR A 321 9.34 20.40 6.04
N ARG A 322 10.21 21.04 6.83
CA ARG A 322 11.66 20.89 6.74
C ARG A 322 12.22 20.42 8.07
N VAL A 323 13.13 19.44 8.03
CA VAL A 323 13.75 18.85 9.22
C VAL A 323 15.27 18.92 9.07
N SER A 324 15.94 19.37 10.13
CA SER A 324 17.40 19.34 10.23
C SER A 324 17.84 18.02 10.87
N VAL A 325 18.60 17.21 10.14
CA VAL A 325 18.96 15.84 10.51
C VAL A 325 20.45 15.74 10.83
N GLY A 326 20.77 15.08 11.95
CA GLY A 326 22.14 14.84 12.39
C GLY A 326 22.85 16.07 12.96
N PRO A 327 24.04 15.87 13.57
CA PRO A 327 24.90 16.96 14.04
C PRO A 327 25.41 17.85 12.90
N GLU A 328 25.37 17.37 11.65
CA GLU A 328 25.72 18.12 10.45
C GLU A 328 24.67 19.16 10.07
N GLY A 329 23.43 19.00 10.54
CA GLY A 329 22.33 19.88 10.17
C GLY A 329 21.86 19.72 8.73
N ILE A 330 21.82 18.48 8.22
CA ILE A 330 21.35 18.18 6.86
C ILE A 330 19.86 18.54 6.75
N GLN A 331 19.50 19.42 5.83
CA GLN A 331 18.13 19.85 5.59
C GLN A 331 17.40 18.85 4.69
N VAL A 332 16.31 18.31 5.21
CA VAL A 332 15.41 17.40 4.51
C VAL A 332 14.07 18.10 4.35
N ALA A 333 13.62 18.31 3.11
CA ALA A 333 12.24 18.70 2.81
C ALA A 333 11.35 17.46 2.69
N ILE A 334 10.15 17.53 3.27
CA ILE A 334 9.14 16.49 3.19
C ILE A 334 7.86 17.13 2.65
N LEU A 335 7.50 16.80 1.41
CA LEU A 335 6.30 17.27 0.72
C LEU A 335 5.18 16.24 0.91
N GLY A 336 4.02 16.65 1.43
CA GLY A 336 2.84 15.77 1.54
C GLY A 336 1.99 15.81 0.28
N ILE A 337 1.58 14.67 -0.26
CA ILE A 337 0.68 14.59 -1.41
C ILE A 337 -0.39 13.52 -1.15
N GLY A 338 -1.64 13.94 -1.07
CA GLY A 338 -2.78 13.08 -0.77
C GLY A 338 -3.52 12.57 -1.99
N ASN A 339 -4.48 11.69 -1.75
CA ASN A 339 -5.29 11.06 -2.79
C ASN A 339 -6.23 12.07 -3.47
N HIS A 340 -6.11 12.26 -4.79
CA HIS A 340 -7.00 13.14 -5.55
C HIS A 340 -8.41 12.57 -5.75
N ARG A 341 -8.64 11.29 -5.39
CA ARG A 341 -9.91 10.58 -5.57
C ARG A 341 -10.76 10.52 -4.31
N VAL A 342 -10.42 11.25 -3.24
CA VAL A 342 -11.31 11.39 -2.06
C VAL A 342 -12.76 11.73 -2.46
N PRO A 343 -13.04 12.64 -3.43
CA PRO A 343 -14.40 12.89 -3.90
C PRO A 343 -15.13 11.72 -4.59
N SER A 344 -14.42 10.63 -4.90
CA SER A 344 -14.98 9.38 -5.43
C SER A 344 -15.28 8.35 -4.32
N TYR A 345 -14.84 8.62 -3.09
CA TYR A 345 -15.04 7.76 -1.92
C TYR A 345 -15.98 8.40 -0.89
N GLU A 346 -16.03 9.73 -0.87
CA GLU A 346 -16.85 10.54 0.04
C GLU A 346 -17.94 11.31 -0.70
N LEU A 347 -19.08 11.50 -0.04
CA LEU A 347 -20.13 12.39 -0.54
C LEU A 347 -19.68 13.86 -0.42
N PRO A 348 -20.12 14.76 -1.31
CA PRO A 348 -19.78 16.19 -1.22
C PRO A 348 -20.12 16.83 0.13
N SER A 349 -21.17 16.36 0.79
CA SER A 349 -21.61 16.75 2.14
C SER A 349 -20.68 16.30 3.27
N ASN A 350 -19.81 15.31 3.04
CA ASN A 350 -18.82 14.83 4.00
C ASN A 350 -17.51 15.62 3.94
N ILE A 351 -17.27 16.28 2.82
CA ILE A 351 -16.07 17.05 2.51
C ILE A 351 -16.43 18.44 1.94
N PRO A 352 -17.39 19.18 2.54
CA PRO A 352 -17.87 20.43 1.97
C PRO A 352 -16.74 21.44 1.84
N GLY A 353 -16.63 22.11 0.69
CA GLY A 353 -15.58 23.11 0.44
C GLY A 353 -14.19 22.54 0.14
N LEU A 354 -13.94 21.24 0.37
CA LEU A 354 -12.65 20.64 0.04
C LEU A 354 -12.51 20.41 -1.46
N THR A 355 -11.33 20.72 -1.98
CA THR A 355 -10.92 20.33 -3.34
C THR A 355 -9.57 19.63 -3.30
N PHE A 356 -9.45 18.59 -4.12
CA PHE A 356 -8.24 17.78 -4.23
C PHE A 356 -7.68 17.93 -5.64
N SER A 357 -6.52 18.59 -5.75
CA SER A 357 -5.88 18.88 -7.03
C SER A 357 -5.00 17.74 -7.51
N ASN A 358 -4.62 17.78 -8.79
CA ASN A 358 -3.78 16.75 -9.40
C ASN A 358 -2.43 16.64 -8.65
N PRO A 359 -2.06 15.44 -8.16
CA PRO A 359 -0.89 15.28 -7.30
C PRO A 359 0.42 15.55 -8.06
N ILE A 360 0.50 15.12 -9.33
CA ILE A 360 1.71 15.26 -10.16
C ILE A 360 1.95 16.73 -10.48
N THR A 361 0.90 17.45 -10.90
CA THR A 361 0.99 18.88 -11.23
C THR A 361 1.33 19.72 -10.01
N THR A 362 0.76 19.38 -8.85
CA THR A 362 1.03 20.07 -7.59
C THR A 362 2.47 19.86 -7.13
N ALA A 363 2.95 18.62 -7.16
CA ALA A 363 4.34 18.32 -6.82
C ALA A 363 5.32 19.04 -7.76
N ALA A 364 5.09 18.99 -9.08
CA ALA A 364 5.93 19.67 -10.06
C ALA A 364 6.02 21.19 -9.84
N ALA A 365 4.99 21.82 -9.28
CA ALA A 365 4.99 23.24 -8.97
C ALA A 365 5.77 23.59 -7.69
N LEU A 366 5.82 22.69 -6.71
CA LEU A 366 6.40 22.95 -5.39
C LEU A 366 7.84 22.45 -5.24
N VAL A 367 8.18 21.33 -5.90
CA VAL A 367 9.49 20.68 -5.78
C VAL A 367 10.67 21.61 -6.06
N PRO A 368 10.69 22.44 -7.12
CA PRO A 368 11.85 23.30 -7.39
C PRO A 368 12.23 24.23 -6.22
N GLY A 369 11.23 24.85 -5.57
CA GLY A 369 11.48 25.73 -4.42
C GLY A 369 11.88 24.99 -3.14
N LEU A 370 11.57 23.70 -3.04
CA LEU A 370 11.99 22.85 -1.92
C LEU A 370 13.44 22.37 -2.12
N ALA A 371 13.78 21.92 -3.34
CA ALA A 371 15.10 21.43 -3.72
C ALA A 371 16.19 22.51 -3.55
N ASP A 372 15.89 23.77 -3.89
CA ASP A 372 16.80 24.91 -3.71
C ASP A 372 17.22 25.16 -2.24
N THR A 373 16.51 24.56 -1.28
CA THR A 373 16.66 24.84 0.16
C THR A 373 16.93 23.60 1.01
N SER A 374 17.06 22.43 0.38
CA SER A 374 17.24 21.15 1.05
C SER A 374 18.26 20.30 0.32
N GLU A 375 19.04 19.51 1.06
CA GLU A 375 19.91 18.49 0.47
C GLU A 375 19.18 17.20 0.10
N VAL A 376 18.02 16.96 0.71
CA VAL A 376 17.17 15.80 0.43
C VAL A 376 15.72 16.24 0.29
N LEU A 377 15.03 15.73 -0.73
CA LEU A 377 13.60 15.92 -0.92
C LEU A 377 12.86 14.58 -0.89
N ILE A 378 11.95 14.45 0.07
CA ILE A 378 11.05 13.31 0.22
C ILE A 378 9.64 13.74 -0.18
N ALA A 379 9.04 13.06 -1.16
CA ALA A 379 7.60 13.09 -1.35
C ALA A 379 6.95 12.00 -0.49
N LEU A 380 6.18 12.40 0.51
CA LEU A 380 5.38 11.54 1.37
C LEU A 380 3.95 11.50 0.82
N THR A 381 3.57 10.40 0.19
CA THR A 381 2.39 10.34 -0.69
C THR A 381 1.34 9.33 -0.22
N HIS A 382 0.10 9.57 -0.61
CA HIS A 382 -1.01 8.63 -0.45
C HIS A 382 -1.84 8.53 -1.74
N ILE A 383 -1.18 8.22 -2.87
CA ILE A 383 -1.79 8.24 -4.21
C ILE A 383 -1.72 6.88 -4.94
N GLY A 384 -1.20 5.86 -4.27
CA GLY A 384 -1.04 4.53 -4.83
C GLY A 384 0.24 4.38 -5.67
N PHE A 385 0.75 3.16 -5.73
CA PHE A 385 2.06 2.86 -6.30
C PHE A 385 2.10 2.96 -7.82
N THR A 386 1.18 2.28 -8.52
CA THR A 386 1.23 2.16 -9.98
C THR A 386 -0.15 2.04 -10.60
N ALA A 387 -0.29 2.60 -11.81
CA ALA A 387 -1.47 2.46 -12.64
C ALA A 387 -1.57 1.00 -13.11
N ASN A 388 -2.41 0.21 -12.46
CA ASN A 388 -2.63 -1.18 -12.83
C ASN A 388 -4.12 -1.50 -12.75
N PRO A 389 -4.71 -2.10 -13.80
CA PRO A 389 -6.03 -2.71 -13.70
C PRO A 389 -6.26 -3.61 -12.47
N ASN A 390 -5.23 -4.34 -12.05
CA ASN A 390 -5.22 -5.20 -10.86
C ASN A 390 -4.89 -4.43 -9.56
N SER A 391 -4.76 -3.10 -9.62
CA SER A 391 -4.65 -2.17 -8.50
C SER A 391 -5.91 -1.30 -8.46
N VAL A 392 -6.17 -0.63 -7.34
CA VAL A 392 -7.32 0.30 -7.23
C VAL A 392 -7.05 1.57 -8.05
N GLU A 393 -5.82 1.74 -8.54
CA GLU A 393 -5.38 2.85 -9.38
C GLU A 393 -5.65 2.61 -10.87
N VAL A 394 -6.52 3.45 -11.45
CA VAL A 394 -6.91 3.37 -12.87
C VAL A 394 -6.49 4.58 -13.70
N ASP A 395 -5.76 5.52 -13.11
CA ASP A 395 -5.19 6.69 -13.80
C ASP A 395 -3.68 6.81 -13.54
N ASN A 396 -3.05 7.83 -14.14
CA ASN A 396 -1.61 8.06 -14.06
C ASN A 396 -1.17 8.94 -12.88
N ASN A 397 -2.05 9.21 -11.90
CA ASN A 397 -1.73 10.03 -10.74
C ASN A 397 -1.25 9.16 -9.58
N VAL A 398 -0.10 8.50 -9.76
CA VAL A 398 0.46 7.46 -8.87
C VAL A 398 1.96 7.67 -8.65
N ASP A 399 2.54 7.03 -7.63
CA ASP A 399 3.94 7.19 -7.22
C ASP A 399 4.93 6.91 -8.37
N THR A 400 4.72 5.85 -9.17
CA THR A 400 5.62 5.53 -10.28
C THR A 400 5.64 6.60 -11.36
N VAL A 401 4.52 7.31 -11.54
CA VAL A 401 4.43 8.41 -12.52
C VAL A 401 5.04 9.69 -11.93
N LEU A 402 4.80 9.97 -10.65
CA LEU A 402 5.45 11.08 -9.95
C LEU A 402 6.97 11.00 -10.09
N ALA A 403 7.54 9.83 -9.78
CA ALA A 403 8.99 9.59 -9.86
C ALA A 403 9.59 9.79 -11.25
N THR A 404 8.79 9.61 -12.31
CA THR A 404 9.26 9.65 -13.70
C THR A 404 8.85 10.94 -14.41
N SER A 405 8.19 11.86 -13.70
CA SER A 405 7.65 13.11 -14.26
C SER A 405 8.13 14.36 -13.54
N VAL A 406 8.72 14.23 -12.35
CA VAL A 406 9.16 15.36 -11.52
C VAL A 406 10.62 15.15 -11.12
N ASP A 407 11.46 16.11 -11.53
CA ASP A 407 12.90 16.18 -11.22
C ASP A 407 13.13 16.47 -9.72
N ASP A 408 14.37 16.34 -9.26
CA ASP A 408 14.83 16.72 -7.90
C ASP A 408 14.17 15.99 -6.70
N ILE A 409 13.37 14.92 -6.93
CA ILE A 409 12.84 14.07 -5.86
C ILE A 409 13.81 12.91 -5.59
N ASP A 410 14.38 12.82 -4.38
CA ASP A 410 15.25 11.69 -4.01
C ASP A 410 14.46 10.43 -3.64
N VAL A 411 13.35 10.63 -2.92
CA VAL A 411 12.60 9.55 -2.28
C VAL A 411 11.10 9.80 -2.38
N ILE A 412 10.35 8.75 -2.73
CA ILE A 412 8.90 8.67 -2.60
C ILE A 412 8.56 7.58 -1.59
N VAL A 413 7.85 7.96 -0.53
CA VAL A 413 7.26 7.06 0.47
C VAL A 413 5.75 7.11 0.31
N GLY A 414 5.16 6.02 -0.18
CA GLY A 414 3.73 5.97 -0.54
C GLY A 414 2.86 5.07 0.32
N GLY A 415 1.55 5.12 0.06
CA GLY A 415 0.50 4.27 0.66
C GLY A 415 -0.67 4.00 -0.31
N HIS A 416 -1.88 3.81 0.22
CA HIS A 416 -3.16 3.66 -0.50
C HIS A 416 -3.35 2.30 -1.18
N SER A 417 -2.44 1.95 -2.09
CA SER A 417 -2.56 0.74 -2.92
C SER A 417 -2.17 -0.55 -2.20
N HIS A 418 -1.85 -0.49 -0.90
CA HIS A 418 -1.44 -1.63 -0.07
C HIS A 418 -0.36 -2.51 -0.73
N THR A 419 0.62 -1.89 -1.39
CA THR A 419 1.51 -2.62 -2.29
C THR A 419 2.50 -3.45 -1.48
N ALA A 420 2.37 -4.78 -1.60
CA ALA A 420 3.21 -5.73 -0.89
C ALA A 420 4.67 -5.68 -1.41
N PRO A 421 5.67 -5.48 -0.53
CA PRO A 421 7.07 -5.38 -0.96
C PRO A 421 7.63 -6.64 -1.65
N SER A 422 7.07 -7.81 -1.34
CA SER A 422 7.47 -9.11 -1.87
C SER A 422 6.58 -9.61 -3.03
N GLY A 423 5.56 -8.85 -3.44
CA GLY A 423 4.64 -9.22 -4.51
C GLY A 423 5.32 -9.09 -5.88
N GLN A 424 5.35 -10.18 -6.66
CA GLN A 424 5.83 -10.13 -8.04
C GLN A 424 4.80 -9.42 -8.93
N PHE A 425 5.09 -8.19 -9.37
CA PHE A 425 4.31 -7.53 -10.41
C PHE A 425 4.74 -8.10 -11.77
N LEU A 426 4.04 -9.14 -12.23
CA LEU A 426 4.46 -9.99 -13.35
C LEU A 426 4.61 -9.26 -14.71
N ASP A 427 4.09 -8.03 -14.85
CA ASP A 427 4.07 -7.30 -16.13
C ASP A 427 4.60 -5.84 -16.06
N LYS A 428 5.35 -5.47 -15.01
CA LYS A 428 5.82 -4.08 -14.79
C LYS A 428 7.35 -4.00 -14.69
N PRO A 429 7.98 -2.82 -14.81
CA PRO A 429 9.44 -2.70 -14.74
C PRO A 429 10.05 -2.99 -13.36
N TYR A 430 9.21 -3.24 -12.35
CA TYR A 430 9.56 -3.37 -10.93
C TYR A 430 9.00 -4.68 -10.39
N GLN A 431 9.79 -5.46 -9.65
CA GLN A 431 9.41 -6.78 -9.12
C GLN A 431 9.33 -6.78 -7.59
N TYR A 432 10.01 -5.83 -6.94
CA TYR A 432 10.14 -5.74 -5.49
C TYR A 432 10.11 -4.27 -5.05
N LEU A 433 9.72 -4.01 -3.79
CA LEU A 433 9.89 -2.70 -3.15
C LEU A 433 10.89 -2.78 -1.98
N PRO A 434 11.66 -1.71 -1.72
CA PRO A 434 11.77 -0.48 -2.51
C PRO A 434 12.34 -0.71 -3.92
N THR A 435 12.04 0.18 -4.86
CA THR A 435 12.57 0.13 -6.24
C THR A 435 13.17 1.47 -6.65
N THR A 436 14.10 1.46 -7.60
CA THR A 436 14.72 2.67 -8.16
C THR A 436 14.10 3.01 -9.50
N LEU A 437 13.53 4.22 -9.59
CA LEU A 437 13.04 4.83 -10.81
C LEU A 437 14.01 5.91 -11.28
N VAL A 438 13.84 6.37 -12.52
CA VAL A 438 14.69 7.40 -13.12
C VAL A 438 13.82 8.60 -13.45
N ALA A 439 14.15 9.74 -12.86
CA ALA A 439 13.52 11.02 -13.14
C ALA A 439 13.93 11.57 -14.52
N PRO A 440 13.22 12.57 -15.08
CA PRO A 440 13.54 13.15 -16.38
C PRO A 440 14.97 13.73 -16.49
N ASP A 441 15.50 14.30 -15.41
CA ASP A 441 16.88 14.77 -15.25
C ASP A 441 17.95 13.63 -15.29
N GLY A 442 17.53 12.37 -15.18
CA GLY A 442 18.38 11.19 -15.17
C GLY A 442 18.76 10.67 -13.78
N ASP A 443 18.29 11.34 -12.72
CA ASP A 443 18.59 10.97 -11.35
C ASP A 443 17.72 9.83 -10.82
N ALA A 444 18.21 9.18 -9.77
CA ALA A 444 17.58 8.01 -9.18
C ALA A 444 16.57 8.40 -8.10
N VAL A 445 15.31 8.00 -8.28
CA VAL A 445 14.25 8.17 -7.29
C VAL A 445 13.97 6.83 -6.61
N MET A 446 14.14 6.75 -5.29
CA MET A 446 13.75 5.56 -4.53
C MET A 446 12.27 5.60 -4.17
N VAL A 447 11.51 4.60 -4.61
CA VAL A 447 10.07 4.50 -4.33
C VAL A 447 9.80 3.30 -3.41
N SER A 448 9.02 3.51 -2.35
CA SER A 448 8.72 2.46 -1.36
C SER A 448 7.32 2.56 -0.76
N GLN A 449 6.75 1.40 -0.47
CA GLN A 449 5.59 1.19 0.41
C GLN A 449 5.88 0.02 1.36
N ALA A 450 5.11 -0.09 2.44
CA ALA A 450 5.24 -1.10 3.49
C ALA A 450 3.96 -1.94 3.65
N ASN A 451 3.30 -2.28 2.52
CA ASN A 451 2.04 -3.04 2.48
C ASN A 451 0.92 -2.31 3.26
N ARG A 452 0.42 -2.91 4.34
CA ARG A 452 -0.64 -2.40 5.22
C ARG A 452 -0.57 -3.06 6.59
N TYR A 453 -1.37 -2.59 7.53
CA TYR A 453 -1.63 -3.25 8.81
C TYR A 453 -0.36 -3.52 9.64
N ASN A 454 0.63 -2.63 9.55
CA ASN A 454 1.91 -2.74 10.26
C ASN A 454 2.72 -4.02 9.90
N THR A 455 2.40 -4.69 8.78
CA THR A 455 3.04 -5.97 8.40
C THR A 455 4.49 -5.81 7.95
N PHE A 456 4.87 -4.62 7.49
CA PHE A 456 6.26 -4.29 7.17
C PHE A 456 6.64 -2.93 7.76
N LEU A 457 7.93 -2.77 8.03
CA LEU A 457 8.60 -1.48 8.20
C LEU A 457 9.46 -1.23 6.96
N GLY A 458 9.17 -0.16 6.22
CA GLY A 458 10.03 0.31 5.14
C GLY A 458 11.27 0.98 5.71
N GLN A 459 12.43 0.70 5.11
CA GLN A 459 13.69 1.37 5.42
C GLN A 459 14.39 1.79 4.14
N ILE A 460 14.66 3.09 4.00
CA ILE A 460 15.50 3.66 2.94
C ILE A 460 16.73 4.26 3.62
N VAL A 461 17.89 4.07 3.00
CA VAL A 461 19.16 4.68 3.41
C VAL A 461 19.69 5.51 2.27
N LEU A 462 19.88 6.80 2.53
CA LEU A 462 20.57 7.74 1.64
C LEU A 462 22.00 7.91 2.11
N GLY A 463 22.96 7.82 1.19
CA GLY A 463 24.36 8.12 1.45
C GLY A 463 24.69 9.52 0.95
N LEU A 464 25.06 10.41 1.86
CA LEU A 464 25.39 11.79 1.56
C LEU A 464 26.90 12.04 1.58
N ARG A 465 27.39 12.82 0.61
CA ARG A 465 28.79 13.26 0.53
C ARG A 465 28.87 14.78 0.64
N PRO A 466 29.77 15.35 1.46
CA PRO A 466 29.99 16.80 1.49
C PRO A 466 30.41 17.34 0.10
N LYS A 467 29.82 18.45 -0.32
CA LYS A 467 30.26 19.20 -1.50
C LYS A 467 31.56 19.92 -1.20
N ALA A 468 32.41 20.06 -2.22
CA ALA A 468 33.73 20.67 -2.06
C ALA A 468 33.69 22.18 -1.72
N THR A 469 32.59 22.90 -2.01
CA THR A 469 32.60 24.38 -2.05
C THR A 469 31.36 25.11 -1.52
N SER A 470 30.42 24.46 -0.81
CA SER A 470 29.17 25.15 -0.44
C SER A 470 28.90 25.29 1.07
N SER A 471 28.26 26.40 1.45
CA SER A 471 27.65 26.65 2.77
C SER A 471 26.12 26.46 2.81
N VAL A 472 25.48 26.28 1.65
CA VAL A 472 24.03 26.00 1.47
C VAL A 472 23.88 24.78 0.57
N ASN A 473 22.98 23.85 0.89
CA ASN A 473 22.91 22.55 0.19
C ASN A 473 24.28 21.85 0.21
N ALA A 474 24.88 21.68 1.39
CA ALA A 474 26.29 21.34 1.56
C ALA A 474 26.62 19.88 1.24
N TYR A 475 25.64 19.07 0.88
CA TYR A 475 25.78 17.64 0.62
C TYR A 475 25.13 17.25 -0.71
N ASP A 476 25.67 16.21 -1.34
CA ASP A 476 25.09 15.48 -2.48
C ASP A 476 24.57 14.12 -2.00
N VAL A 477 23.38 13.72 -2.46
CA VAL A 477 22.93 12.33 -2.36
C VAL A 477 23.66 11.51 -3.42
N VAL A 478 24.63 10.69 -3.00
CA VAL A 478 25.47 9.89 -3.93
C VAL A 478 25.01 8.44 -4.02
N SER A 479 24.21 7.99 -3.06
CA SER A 479 23.68 6.62 -3.01
C SER A 479 22.30 6.61 -2.38
N SER A 480 21.46 5.69 -2.83
CA SER A 480 20.14 5.43 -2.28
C SER A 480 19.85 3.95 -2.39
N THR A 481 19.44 3.33 -1.28
CA THR A 481 19.12 1.91 -1.18
C THR A 481 17.98 1.73 -0.18
N GLY A 482 17.34 0.56 -0.17
CA GLY A 482 16.37 0.27 0.88
C GLY A 482 16.01 -1.20 0.97
N ARG A 483 15.18 -1.51 1.97
CA ARG A 483 14.60 -2.83 2.20
C ARG A 483 13.24 -2.70 2.88
N ALA A 484 12.42 -3.73 2.76
CA ALA A 484 11.23 -3.91 3.58
C ALA A 484 11.52 -4.95 4.67
N ILE A 485 11.27 -4.59 5.92
CA ILE A 485 11.46 -5.45 7.08
C ILE A 485 10.11 -6.03 7.46
N GLU A 486 9.92 -7.33 7.26
CA GLU A 486 8.70 -8.02 7.67
C GLU A 486 8.60 -8.05 9.20
N ILE A 487 7.45 -7.62 9.73
CA ILE A 487 7.20 -7.62 11.17
C ILE A 487 6.64 -8.99 11.54
N LYS A 488 7.48 -9.81 12.18
CA LYS A 488 7.07 -11.10 12.75
C LYS A 488 6.96 -10.96 14.26
N VAL A 489 5.82 -11.38 14.81
CA VAL A 489 5.57 -11.38 16.26
C VAL A 489 6.69 -12.09 17.05
N ALA A 490 7.28 -13.14 16.48
CA ALA A 490 8.38 -13.88 17.12
C ALA A 490 9.69 -13.09 17.20
N ASP A 491 9.96 -12.22 16.22
CA ASP A 491 11.19 -11.43 16.13
C ASP A 491 11.02 -10.05 16.81
N TYR A 492 9.79 -9.53 16.79
CA TYR A 492 9.41 -8.21 17.31
C TYR A 492 8.24 -8.35 18.29
N PRO A 493 8.51 -8.66 19.58
CA PRO A 493 7.46 -8.68 20.60
C PRO A 493 6.87 -7.28 20.79
N GLU A 494 5.68 -7.18 21.39
CA GLU A 494 5.05 -5.89 21.66
C GLU A 494 5.92 -4.99 22.54
N ASP A 495 6.09 -3.72 22.15
CA ASP A 495 6.76 -2.72 22.97
C ASP A 495 5.97 -2.43 24.25
N ALA A 496 6.57 -2.69 25.41
CA ALA A 496 5.90 -2.61 26.71
C ALA A 496 5.39 -1.20 27.04
N ALA A 497 6.13 -0.15 26.69
CA ALA A 497 5.75 1.23 26.97
C ALA A 497 4.54 1.65 26.12
N THR A 498 4.59 1.39 24.82
CA THR A 498 3.48 1.67 23.90
C THR A 498 2.25 0.86 24.26
N LYS A 499 2.41 -0.43 24.58
CA LYS A 499 1.31 -1.26 25.05
C LYS A 499 0.66 -0.69 26.31
N ALA A 500 1.45 -0.24 27.28
CA ALA A 500 0.91 0.38 28.50
C ALA A 500 0.15 1.68 28.21
N LEU A 501 0.58 2.47 27.22
CA LEU A 501 -0.14 3.68 26.78
C LEU A 501 -1.51 3.38 26.18
N ILE A 502 -1.65 2.26 25.47
CA ILE A 502 -2.89 1.86 24.77
C ILE A 502 -3.81 1.00 25.64
N GLN A 503 -3.27 0.32 26.66
CA GLN A 503 -4.03 -0.61 27.49
C GLN A 503 -5.32 -0.02 28.11
N PRO A 504 -5.36 1.23 28.61
CA PRO A 504 -6.60 1.82 29.12
C PRO A 504 -7.70 1.95 28.06
N TYR A 505 -7.33 2.32 26.83
CA TYR A 505 -8.26 2.38 25.69
C TYR A 505 -8.79 1.00 25.35
N ALA A 506 -7.91 -0.01 25.33
CA ALA A 506 -8.30 -1.40 25.07
C ALA A 506 -9.26 -1.94 26.15
N SER A 507 -9.11 -1.55 27.41
CA SER A 507 -10.03 -1.93 28.48
C SER A 507 -11.43 -1.34 28.28
N LEU A 508 -11.53 -0.06 27.92
CA LEU A 508 -12.82 0.56 27.59
C LEU A 508 -13.44 -0.07 26.33
N LEU A 509 -12.65 -0.24 25.28
CA LEU A 509 -13.09 -0.87 24.05
C LEU A 509 -13.58 -2.31 24.28
N THR A 510 -12.92 -3.07 25.16
CA THR A 510 -13.38 -4.43 25.50
C THR A 510 -14.75 -4.41 26.16
N ALA A 511 -15.02 -3.44 27.04
CA ALA A 511 -16.34 -3.29 27.64
C ALA A 511 -17.39 -2.93 26.59
N TYR A 512 -17.09 -1.97 25.71
CA TYR A 512 -17.95 -1.60 24.59
C TYR A 512 -18.24 -2.78 23.66
N ASN A 513 -17.20 -3.47 23.19
CA ASN A 513 -17.31 -4.62 22.28
C ASN A 513 -18.11 -5.78 22.86
N ASN A 514 -18.07 -5.99 24.18
CA ASN A 514 -18.84 -7.04 24.87
C ASN A 514 -20.27 -6.61 25.23
N THR A 515 -20.70 -5.40 24.86
CA THR A 515 -22.08 -4.96 25.08
C THR A 515 -23.02 -5.84 24.28
N VAL A 516 -23.97 -6.47 24.97
CA VAL A 516 -25.01 -7.30 24.36
C VAL A 516 -25.97 -6.40 23.60
N ILE A 517 -26.24 -6.74 22.34
CA ILE A 517 -27.15 -5.99 21.48
C ILE A 517 -28.43 -6.77 21.14
N GLY A 518 -28.47 -8.08 21.41
CA GLY A 518 -29.63 -8.94 21.22
C GLY A 518 -29.21 -10.40 21.09
N SER A 519 -30.06 -11.24 20.50
CA SER A 519 -29.71 -12.62 20.16
C SER A 519 -30.23 -13.03 18.79
N THR A 520 -29.62 -14.07 18.19
CA THR A 520 -30.06 -14.65 16.92
C THR A 520 -30.21 -16.17 17.03
N ILE A 521 -31.18 -16.74 16.33
CA ILE A 521 -31.38 -18.20 16.22
C ILE A 521 -30.88 -18.79 14.90
N THR A 522 -30.25 -17.99 14.06
CA THR A 522 -29.65 -18.42 12.80
C THR A 522 -28.29 -17.76 12.61
N PRO A 523 -27.30 -18.44 12.00
CA PRO A 523 -26.05 -17.80 11.60
C PRO A 523 -26.34 -16.62 10.67
N ILE A 524 -25.53 -15.56 10.74
CA ILE A 524 -25.67 -14.38 9.88
C ILE A 524 -24.53 -14.41 8.88
N ASP A 525 -24.88 -14.80 7.64
CA ASP A 525 -23.97 -14.91 6.53
C ASP A 525 -23.63 -13.52 5.99
N THR A 526 -22.35 -13.18 6.12
CA THR A 526 -21.71 -12.00 5.54
C THR A 526 -20.43 -12.40 4.80
N ASP A 527 -20.31 -13.67 4.40
CA ASP A 527 -19.17 -14.19 3.66
C ASP A 527 -19.06 -13.50 2.28
N PRO A 528 -17.85 -13.28 1.72
CA PRO A 528 -17.65 -12.81 0.35
C PRO A 528 -18.38 -13.58 -0.78
N GLU A 529 -19.08 -14.69 -0.51
CA GLU A 529 -20.04 -15.24 -1.49
C GLU A 529 -21.26 -14.31 -1.73
N GLY A 530 -21.55 -13.37 -0.82
CA GLY A 530 -22.63 -12.38 -0.94
C GLY A 530 -22.55 -11.47 -2.18
N TYR A 531 -21.44 -11.46 -2.90
CA TYR A 531 -21.35 -10.79 -4.21
C TYR A 531 -22.05 -11.56 -5.35
N THR A 532 -22.49 -12.80 -5.10
CA THR A 532 -23.07 -13.69 -6.11
C THR A 532 -24.41 -14.30 -5.75
N GLN A 533 -24.95 -13.98 -4.58
CA GLN A 533 -26.24 -14.50 -4.12
C GLN A 533 -26.82 -13.59 -3.04
N GLU A 534 -28.12 -13.74 -2.79
CA GLU A 534 -28.76 -13.15 -1.62
C GLU A 534 -28.19 -13.77 -0.34
N SER A 535 -27.96 -12.93 0.67
CA SER A 535 -27.50 -13.37 1.99
C SER A 535 -28.41 -12.81 3.07
N ASN A 536 -28.60 -13.58 4.15
CA ASN A 536 -29.44 -13.11 5.23
C ASN A 536 -28.82 -11.94 6.00
N GLY A 537 -27.48 -11.79 6.00
CA GLY A 537 -26.81 -10.61 6.55
C GLY A 537 -27.08 -9.33 5.75
N ALA A 538 -27.06 -9.40 4.42
CA ALA A 538 -27.44 -8.27 3.58
C ALA A 538 -28.94 -7.91 3.72
N ASN A 539 -29.81 -8.91 3.84
CA ASN A 539 -31.23 -8.69 4.14
C ASN A 539 -31.44 -7.94 5.45
N LEU A 540 -30.75 -8.37 6.52
CA LEU A 540 -30.75 -7.70 7.82
C LEU A 540 -30.28 -6.24 7.72
N GLN A 541 -29.19 -6.00 6.97
CA GLN A 541 -28.67 -4.64 6.73
C GLN A 541 -29.72 -3.73 6.08
N ALA A 542 -30.33 -4.22 5.00
CA ALA A 542 -31.27 -3.44 4.20
C ALA A 542 -32.56 -3.12 4.97
N ASP A 543 -33.08 -4.09 5.74
CA ASP A 543 -34.25 -3.87 6.58
C ASP A 543 -33.97 -2.89 7.72
N ALA A 544 -32.84 -3.05 8.41
CA ALA A 544 -32.43 -2.15 9.47
C ALA A 544 -32.23 -0.71 8.97
N ALA A 545 -31.69 -0.53 7.76
CA ALA A 545 -31.51 0.77 7.14
C ALA A 545 -32.85 1.49 6.93
N VAL A 546 -33.84 0.80 6.36
CA VAL A 546 -35.20 1.37 6.19
C VAL A 546 -35.85 1.63 7.53
N TRP A 547 -35.76 0.70 8.49
CA TRP A 547 -36.29 0.92 9.83
C TRP A 547 -35.69 2.18 10.48
N LYS A 548 -34.37 2.35 10.43
CA LYS A 548 -33.70 3.52 11.01
C LYS A 548 -34.19 4.81 10.36
N LEU A 549 -34.22 4.84 9.03
CA LEU A 549 -34.65 6.02 8.27
C LEU A 549 -36.11 6.39 8.57
N GLU A 550 -37.03 5.43 8.50
CA GLU A 550 -38.46 5.71 8.63
C GLU A 550 -38.92 5.85 10.07
N LYS A 551 -38.54 4.92 10.95
CA LYS A 551 -39.05 4.84 12.33
C LYS A 551 -38.29 5.72 13.30
N ALA A 552 -36.96 5.74 13.20
CA ALA A 552 -36.15 6.51 14.14
C ALA A 552 -35.91 7.96 13.67
N LEU A 553 -35.75 8.18 12.36
CA LEU A 553 -35.43 9.50 11.80
C LEU A 553 -36.62 10.20 11.11
N GLY A 554 -37.72 9.48 10.84
CA GLY A 554 -38.90 10.06 10.19
C GLY A 554 -38.69 10.45 8.71
N ILE A 555 -37.69 9.87 8.05
CA ILE A 555 -37.38 10.07 6.64
C ILE A 555 -38.10 9.00 5.84
N ASN A 556 -38.97 9.40 4.92
CA ASN A 556 -39.71 8.46 4.08
C ASN A 556 -38.80 7.77 3.06
N VAL A 557 -38.93 6.44 2.94
CA VAL A 557 -38.15 5.60 2.03
C VAL A 557 -39.07 4.57 1.40
N ASP A 558 -39.11 4.51 0.06
CA ASP A 558 -39.92 3.51 -0.66
C ASP A 558 -39.25 2.13 -0.62
N PHE A 559 -37.92 2.09 -0.79
CA PHE A 559 -37.09 0.89 -0.66
C PHE A 559 -35.60 1.25 -0.51
N HIS A 560 -34.80 0.29 -0.10
CA HIS A 560 -33.36 0.41 0.06
C HIS A 560 -32.61 -0.40 -1.00
N LEU A 561 -31.55 0.16 -1.58
CA LEU A 561 -30.63 -0.54 -2.47
C LEU A 561 -29.21 -0.33 -1.95
N SER A 562 -28.54 -1.39 -1.48
CA SER A 562 -27.13 -1.29 -1.10
C SER A 562 -26.37 -2.57 -1.33
N GLY A 563 -25.06 -2.51 -1.20
CA GLY A 563 -24.17 -3.64 -1.36
C GLY A 563 -24.38 -4.62 -0.22
N ALA A 564 -24.20 -5.91 -0.50
CA ALA A 564 -24.23 -6.94 0.52
C ALA A 564 -23.32 -6.61 1.71
N MET A 565 -23.78 -6.94 2.91
CA MET A 565 -22.95 -6.93 4.12
C MET A 565 -21.87 -8.01 3.95
N THR A 566 -20.63 -7.64 3.59
CA THR A 566 -19.57 -8.63 3.29
C THR A 566 -18.32 -8.40 4.12
N ASN A 567 -18.08 -9.29 5.09
CA ASN A 567 -16.79 -9.45 5.76
C ASN A 567 -16.55 -10.89 6.23
N LYS A 568 -17.29 -11.35 7.24
CA LYS A 568 -17.11 -12.67 7.87
C LYS A 568 -18.40 -13.18 8.51
N LEU A 569 -18.75 -14.45 8.24
CA LEU A 569 -19.82 -15.16 8.96
C LEU A 569 -19.74 -14.93 10.48
N ILE A 570 -20.84 -14.46 11.07
CA ILE A 570 -20.98 -14.28 12.52
C ILE A 570 -22.05 -15.22 13.09
N ALA A 571 -22.01 -15.44 14.41
CA ALA A 571 -22.96 -16.30 15.11
C ALA A 571 -23.10 -17.72 14.50
N ALA A 572 -21.99 -18.29 14.00
CA ALA A 572 -21.99 -19.57 13.27
C ALA A 572 -22.62 -20.76 14.03
N SER A 573 -22.69 -20.70 15.37
CA SER A 573 -23.30 -21.72 16.21
C SER A 573 -24.78 -21.51 16.52
N ALA A 574 -25.39 -20.42 16.05
CA ALA A 574 -26.78 -20.07 16.35
C ALA A 574 -27.76 -21.11 15.77
N THR A 575 -28.71 -21.55 16.59
CA THR A 575 -29.84 -22.39 16.16
C THR A 575 -31.09 -22.03 16.95
N PRO A 576 -32.31 -22.42 16.52
CA PRO A 576 -33.52 -22.23 17.33
C PRO A 576 -33.45 -22.86 18.72
N ALA A 577 -32.71 -23.97 18.88
CA ALA A 577 -32.52 -24.65 20.16
C ALA A 577 -31.38 -24.04 21.00
N THR A 578 -30.49 -23.27 20.39
CA THR A 578 -29.33 -22.64 21.04
C THR A 578 -29.11 -21.27 20.42
N PRO A 579 -29.90 -20.26 20.83
CA PRO A 579 -29.71 -18.88 20.38
C PRO A 579 -28.30 -18.39 20.72
N TYR A 580 -27.73 -17.59 19.83
CA TYR A 580 -26.44 -16.92 20.03
C TYR A 580 -26.68 -15.50 20.52
N THR A 581 -26.02 -15.10 21.61
CA THR A 581 -26.04 -13.72 22.09
C THR A 581 -25.13 -12.84 21.24
N LEU A 582 -25.71 -11.86 20.55
CA LEU A 582 -24.99 -10.90 19.72
C LEU A 582 -24.39 -9.79 20.58
N MET A 583 -23.18 -9.37 20.23
CA MET A 583 -22.47 -8.26 20.86
C MET A 583 -22.03 -7.23 19.82
N VAL A 584 -21.64 -6.04 20.27
CA VAL A 584 -21.07 -5.00 19.40
C VAL A 584 -19.88 -5.51 18.57
N SER A 585 -19.04 -6.39 19.12
CA SER A 585 -17.93 -7.01 18.37
C SER A 585 -18.37 -7.81 17.15
N ASP A 586 -19.56 -8.41 17.18
CA ASP A 586 -20.11 -9.13 16.02
C ASP A 586 -20.44 -8.14 14.90
N MET A 587 -20.91 -6.93 15.24
CA MET A 587 -21.23 -5.89 14.27
C MET A 587 -19.98 -5.31 13.60
N PHE A 588 -18.87 -5.13 14.32
CA PHE A 588 -17.58 -4.80 13.70
C PHE A 588 -17.03 -5.93 12.84
N SER A 589 -17.27 -7.18 13.25
CA SER A 589 -16.88 -8.36 12.47
C SER A 589 -17.69 -8.48 11.18
N ALA A 590 -18.95 -8.05 11.18
CA ALA A 590 -19.82 -8.06 10.00
C ALA A 590 -19.64 -6.82 9.10
N MET A 591 -19.49 -5.62 9.69
CA MET A 591 -19.44 -4.32 9.01
C MET A 591 -18.25 -3.48 9.53
N PRO A 592 -17.03 -3.68 8.99
CA PRO A 592 -15.83 -3.02 9.49
C PRO A 592 -15.70 -1.55 9.04
N TYR A 593 -16.49 -1.10 8.07
CA TYR A 593 -16.41 0.25 7.49
C TYR A 593 -17.57 1.16 7.93
N GLU A 594 -17.28 2.44 8.12
CA GLU A 594 -18.22 3.46 8.55
C GLU A 594 -19.02 4.07 7.38
N ASN A 595 -19.80 3.21 6.72
CA ASN A 595 -20.74 3.68 5.72
C ASN A 595 -21.95 4.34 6.37
N SER A 596 -22.40 5.47 5.83
CA SER A 596 -23.58 6.22 6.31
C SER A 596 -24.78 6.11 5.37
N LEU A 597 -25.98 6.27 5.92
CA LEU A 597 -27.24 6.19 5.16
C LEU A 597 -27.55 7.49 4.40
N VAL A 598 -27.91 7.34 3.14
CA VAL A 598 -28.31 8.45 2.24
C VAL A 598 -29.60 8.07 1.50
N VAL A 599 -30.44 9.05 1.21
CA VAL A 599 -31.72 8.88 0.50
C VAL A 599 -31.72 9.74 -0.75
N PHE A 600 -32.05 9.13 -1.89
CA PHE A 600 -32.17 9.77 -3.19
C PHE A 600 -33.62 9.77 -3.66
N ARG A 601 -33.97 10.76 -4.46
CA ARG A 601 -35.17 10.72 -5.30
C ARG A 601 -34.76 10.14 -6.66
N MET A 602 -35.29 8.98 -7.06
CA MET A 602 -34.89 8.29 -8.30
C MET A 602 -36.08 7.83 -9.13
N ASN A 603 -35.99 7.90 -10.46
CA ASN A 603 -36.99 7.39 -11.41
C ASN A 603 -36.62 6.02 -12.00
N GLY A 604 -37.53 5.44 -12.78
CA GLY A 604 -37.38 4.11 -13.39
C GLY A 604 -36.07 3.94 -14.17
N PRO A 605 -35.75 4.83 -15.13
CA PRO A 605 -34.50 4.76 -15.90
C PRO A 605 -33.22 4.82 -15.04
N GLN A 606 -33.19 5.66 -14.00
CA GLN A 606 -32.05 5.76 -13.09
C GLN A 606 -31.85 4.46 -12.31
N ILE A 607 -32.95 3.90 -11.75
CA ILE A 607 -32.92 2.63 -11.00
C ILE A 607 -32.46 1.49 -11.92
N LYS A 608 -32.99 1.41 -13.15
CA LYS A 608 -32.58 0.40 -14.13
C LYS A 608 -31.08 0.47 -14.40
N ARG A 609 -30.53 1.66 -14.65
CA ARG A 609 -29.10 1.84 -14.92
C ARG A 609 -28.23 1.31 -13.78
N LEU A 610 -28.62 1.58 -12.54
CA LEU A 610 -27.93 1.10 -11.34
C LEU A 610 -27.96 -0.44 -11.24
N LEU A 611 -29.13 -1.05 -11.42
CA LEU A 611 -29.29 -2.52 -11.33
C LEU A 611 -28.55 -3.24 -12.48
N GLU A 612 -28.48 -2.65 -13.68
CA GLU A 612 -27.65 -3.20 -14.76
C GLU A 612 -26.15 -3.17 -14.41
N ARG A 613 -25.69 -2.14 -13.68
CA ARG A 613 -24.33 -2.12 -13.13
C ARG A 613 -24.13 -3.20 -12.08
N ALA A 614 -25.10 -3.41 -11.19
CA ALA A 614 -25.07 -4.48 -10.19
C ALA A 614 -24.93 -5.87 -10.85
N TYR A 615 -25.70 -6.15 -11.91
CA TYR A 615 -25.55 -7.39 -12.66
C TYR A 615 -24.18 -7.52 -13.33
N ARG A 616 -23.66 -6.44 -13.93
CA ARG A 616 -22.31 -6.44 -14.50
C ARG A 616 -21.27 -6.82 -13.45
N ASN A 617 -21.36 -6.24 -12.26
CA ASN A 617 -20.50 -6.55 -11.12
C ASN A 617 -20.57 -8.03 -10.74
N TYR A 618 -21.78 -8.56 -10.57
CA TYR A 618 -22.06 -9.98 -10.36
C TYR A 618 -21.40 -10.87 -11.41
N TYR A 619 -21.61 -10.57 -12.70
CA TYR A 619 -21.10 -11.39 -13.81
C TYR A 619 -19.58 -11.53 -13.75
N TYR A 620 -18.87 -10.41 -13.57
CA TYR A 620 -17.41 -10.42 -13.54
C TYR A 620 -16.86 -11.13 -12.31
N TYR A 621 -17.52 -10.97 -11.15
CA TYR A 621 -17.11 -11.68 -9.94
C TYR A 621 -17.32 -13.20 -10.10
N LYS A 622 -18.49 -13.62 -10.57
CA LYS A 622 -18.89 -15.03 -10.66
C LYS A 622 -18.17 -15.79 -11.78
N TYR A 623 -18.03 -15.18 -12.96
CA TYR A 623 -17.65 -15.91 -14.17
C TYR A 623 -16.27 -15.60 -14.72
N VAL A 624 -15.60 -14.54 -14.25
CA VAL A 624 -14.27 -14.16 -14.77
C VAL A 624 -13.20 -14.41 -13.71
N PRO A 625 -12.38 -15.47 -13.87
CA PRO A 625 -11.31 -15.78 -12.94
C PRO A 625 -10.36 -14.60 -12.73
N GLY A 626 -9.98 -14.34 -11.48
CA GLY A 626 -9.09 -13.24 -11.11
C GLY A 626 -9.76 -11.87 -10.99
N ARG A 627 -11.00 -11.68 -11.46
CA ARG A 627 -11.74 -10.40 -11.30
C ARG A 627 -12.54 -10.30 -10.00
N GLY A 628 -12.83 -11.43 -9.34
CA GLY A 628 -13.48 -11.46 -8.02
C GLY A 628 -12.51 -11.50 -6.82
N GLY A 629 -11.19 -11.54 -7.07
CA GLY A 629 -10.20 -11.81 -6.02
C GLY A 629 -9.73 -10.56 -5.30
N TYR A 630 -9.07 -9.64 -6.00
CA TYR A 630 -8.57 -8.42 -5.41
C TYR A 630 -8.35 -7.43 -6.54
N SER A 631 -8.99 -6.28 -6.42
CA SER A 631 -8.60 -5.06 -7.12
C SER A 631 -8.83 -5.05 -8.63
N TYR A 632 -10.09 -5.07 -9.03
CA TYR A 632 -10.53 -4.22 -10.15
C TYR A 632 -11.67 -3.31 -9.71
N TYR A 633 -12.53 -3.73 -8.79
CA TYR A 633 -13.35 -2.93 -7.85
C TYR A 633 -13.79 -3.91 -6.75
N THR A 634 -14.01 -3.50 -5.49
CA THR A 634 -14.90 -4.26 -4.62
C THR A 634 -16.26 -4.34 -5.33
N THR A 635 -16.59 -5.45 -5.99
CA THR A 635 -17.83 -5.52 -6.76
C THR A 635 -18.98 -5.76 -5.80
N CYS A 636 -19.72 -4.72 -5.47
CA CYS A 636 -20.89 -4.83 -4.59
C CYS A 636 -22.09 -5.23 -5.44
N MET A 637 -22.60 -6.46 -5.23
CA MET A 637 -23.92 -6.85 -5.71
C MET A 637 -24.95 -6.11 -4.86
N ILE A 638 -25.97 -5.56 -5.52
CA ILE A 638 -27.00 -4.77 -4.85
C ILE A 638 -28.08 -5.71 -4.31
N ASP A 639 -28.31 -5.62 -3.02
CA ASP A 639 -29.42 -6.22 -2.29
C ASP A 639 -30.52 -5.18 -2.02
N ILE A 640 -31.67 -5.66 -1.57
CA ILE A 640 -32.88 -4.86 -1.34
C ILE A 640 -33.55 -5.24 -0.01
N ASN A 641 -34.30 -4.31 0.59
CA ASN A 641 -35.08 -4.61 1.80
C ASN A 641 -36.31 -5.49 1.48
N SER A 642 -36.97 -6.01 2.52
CA SER A 642 -38.05 -7.01 2.48
C SER A 642 -39.25 -6.70 1.58
N VAL A 643 -39.42 -5.46 1.15
CA VAL A 643 -40.49 -5.06 0.22
C VAL A 643 -40.15 -5.39 -1.25
N GLY A 644 -38.90 -5.73 -1.55
CA GLY A 644 -38.36 -5.76 -2.90
C GLY A 644 -37.98 -7.15 -3.43
N GLU A 645 -38.12 -7.32 -4.73
CA GLU A 645 -37.65 -8.49 -5.49
C GLU A 645 -36.98 -8.03 -6.79
N ILE A 646 -35.69 -8.30 -6.96
CA ILE A 646 -34.93 -8.03 -8.18
C ILE A 646 -34.74 -9.33 -8.96
N THR A 647 -35.20 -9.35 -10.21
CA THR A 647 -35.01 -10.48 -11.12
C THR A 647 -33.97 -10.14 -12.19
N TYR A 648 -32.94 -10.96 -12.30
CA TYR A 648 -31.91 -10.89 -13.33
C TYR A 648 -32.02 -12.07 -14.32
N ALA A 649 -31.78 -11.80 -15.59
CA ALA A 649 -31.52 -12.80 -16.61
C ALA A 649 -30.02 -13.08 -16.65
N ASP A 650 -29.62 -14.23 -16.07
CA ASP A 650 -28.24 -14.69 -16.15
C ASP A 650 -28.01 -15.33 -17.52
N MET A 651 -27.37 -14.56 -18.40
CA MET A 651 -27.16 -14.92 -19.81
C MET A 651 -25.78 -15.53 -20.08
N TYR A 652 -25.03 -15.94 -19.04
CA TYR A 652 -23.70 -16.54 -19.24
C TYR A 652 -23.72 -17.66 -20.30
N PRO A 653 -22.78 -17.67 -21.28
CA PRO A 653 -21.54 -16.87 -21.34
C PRO A 653 -21.66 -15.50 -22.01
N MET A 654 -22.86 -15.03 -22.39
CA MET A 654 -23.00 -13.69 -23.00
C MET A 654 -22.56 -12.60 -22.04
N LEU A 655 -21.75 -11.66 -22.53
CA LEU A 655 -21.32 -10.50 -21.75
C LEU A 655 -22.53 -9.63 -21.36
N PRO A 656 -22.51 -8.99 -20.18
CA PRO A 656 -23.52 -8.00 -19.80
C PRO A 656 -23.67 -6.93 -20.88
N ASN A 657 -24.91 -6.66 -21.29
CA ASN A 657 -25.22 -5.76 -22.41
C ASN A 657 -26.22 -4.66 -22.04
N GLY A 658 -26.52 -4.49 -20.74
CA GLY A 658 -27.47 -3.49 -20.26
C GLY A 658 -28.94 -3.91 -20.39
N ASN A 659 -29.21 -5.18 -20.66
CA ASN A 659 -30.56 -5.75 -20.67
C ASN A 659 -30.63 -7.05 -19.83
N ASN A 660 -30.01 -7.03 -18.67
CA ASN A 660 -29.91 -8.17 -17.77
C ASN A 660 -30.89 -8.09 -16.59
N VAL A 661 -31.42 -6.92 -16.26
CA VAL A 661 -32.45 -6.75 -15.23
C VAL A 661 -33.83 -6.99 -15.84
N VAL A 662 -34.49 -8.08 -15.47
CA VAL A 662 -35.82 -8.44 -15.98
C VAL A 662 -36.90 -7.59 -15.32
N SER A 663 -36.85 -7.46 -13.99
CA SER A 663 -37.82 -6.66 -13.23
C SER A 663 -37.28 -6.29 -11.86
N LEU A 664 -37.73 -5.16 -11.34
CA LEU A 664 -37.75 -4.87 -9.91
C LEU A 664 -39.23 -4.75 -9.50
N LYS A 665 -39.64 -5.51 -8.48
CA LYS A 665 -40.96 -5.34 -7.84
C LYS A 665 -40.76 -4.76 -6.46
N VAL A 666 -41.63 -3.82 -6.09
CA VAL A 666 -41.71 -3.23 -4.76
C VAL A 666 -43.13 -3.40 -4.26
N ASN A 667 -43.32 -4.03 -3.09
CA ASN A 667 -44.63 -4.43 -2.57
C ASN A 667 -45.46 -5.24 -3.59
N GLY A 668 -44.77 -6.09 -4.36
CA GLY A 668 -45.37 -6.90 -5.43
C GLY A 668 -45.74 -6.13 -6.71
N VAL A 669 -45.55 -4.81 -6.75
CA VAL A 669 -45.83 -3.95 -7.92
C VAL A 669 -44.54 -3.76 -8.73
N PRO A 670 -44.50 -4.11 -10.02
CA PRO A 670 -43.35 -3.85 -10.87
C PRO A 670 -43.07 -2.35 -11.02
N ILE A 671 -41.79 -1.95 -10.93
CA ILE A 671 -41.34 -0.62 -11.32
C ILE A 671 -41.24 -0.56 -12.85
N ASP A 672 -41.83 0.46 -13.46
CA ASP A 672 -41.68 0.74 -14.88
C ASP A 672 -40.32 1.45 -15.12
N PHE A 673 -39.35 0.71 -15.63
CA PHE A 673 -38.02 1.25 -15.95
C PHE A 673 -38.01 2.26 -17.09
N THR A 674 -39.12 2.44 -17.81
CA THR A 674 -39.26 3.45 -18.87
C THR A 674 -39.92 4.74 -18.38
N ASP A 675 -40.53 4.72 -17.19
CA ASP A 675 -41.18 5.89 -16.60
C ASP A 675 -40.15 6.84 -15.98
N ALA A 676 -39.94 7.97 -16.64
CA ALA A 676 -39.04 9.03 -16.19
C ALA A 676 -39.71 10.06 -15.26
N ASP A 677 -41.04 10.00 -15.10
CA ASP A 677 -41.86 10.99 -14.42
C ASP A 677 -42.24 10.56 -12.99
N THR A 678 -42.35 9.26 -12.73
CA THR A 678 -42.55 8.72 -11.38
C THR A 678 -41.22 8.58 -10.65
N TYR A 679 -41.16 9.13 -9.43
CA TYR A 679 -39.98 9.09 -8.57
C TYR A 679 -40.25 8.35 -7.28
N TYR A 680 -39.20 7.69 -6.79
CA TYR A 680 -39.16 6.92 -5.55
C TYR A 680 -38.06 7.46 -4.65
N ASN A 681 -38.29 7.48 -3.34
CA ASN A 681 -37.29 7.72 -2.32
C ASN A 681 -36.49 6.43 -2.09
N VAL A 682 -35.34 6.32 -2.73
CA VAL A 682 -34.46 5.15 -2.69
C VAL A 682 -33.30 5.43 -1.74
N SER A 683 -33.20 4.65 -0.67
CA SER A 683 -32.06 4.76 0.25
C SER A 683 -30.88 3.87 -0.15
N SER A 684 -29.67 4.28 0.21
CA SER A 684 -28.43 3.53 -0.01
C SER A 684 -27.39 3.93 1.04
N VAL A 685 -26.12 3.59 0.78
CA VAL A 685 -24.97 3.94 1.61
C VAL A 685 -24.04 4.90 0.88
N ASN A 686 -23.42 5.84 1.61
CA ASN A 686 -22.57 6.90 1.08
C ASN A 686 -21.45 6.39 0.15
N TYR A 687 -20.78 5.29 0.51
CA TYR A 687 -19.69 4.72 -0.28
C TYR A 687 -20.15 4.30 -1.69
N LEU A 688 -21.31 3.66 -1.81
CA LEU A 688 -21.88 3.34 -3.12
C LEU A 688 -22.33 4.59 -3.85
N ALA A 689 -22.96 5.51 -3.13
CA ALA A 689 -23.44 6.77 -3.66
C ALA A 689 -22.33 7.65 -4.24
N ALA A 690 -21.15 7.67 -3.63
CA ALA A 690 -19.95 8.36 -4.14
C ALA A 690 -19.40 7.74 -5.43
N GLY A 691 -19.88 6.55 -5.82
CA GLY A 691 -19.50 5.86 -7.06
C GLY A 691 -18.51 4.72 -6.87
N ALA A 692 -18.20 4.38 -5.61
CA ALA A 692 -17.38 3.23 -5.28
C ALA A 692 -18.10 1.91 -5.60
N CYS A 693 -17.39 0.80 -5.43
CA CYS A 693 -17.79 -0.52 -5.92
C CYS A 693 -18.19 -0.56 -7.41
N ASN A 694 -17.49 0.19 -8.27
CA ASN A 694 -17.78 0.30 -9.71
C ASN A 694 -19.15 0.94 -10.01
N ASN A 695 -19.73 1.73 -9.10
CA ASN A 695 -20.96 2.48 -9.36
C ASN A 695 -20.67 3.84 -10.00
N SER A 696 -19.68 3.91 -10.89
CA SER A 696 -19.30 5.11 -11.62
C SER A 696 -18.94 4.83 -13.09
N ASP A 697 -19.04 5.86 -13.92
CA ASP A 697 -18.57 5.91 -15.30
C ASP A 697 -17.54 7.05 -15.43
N ASN A 698 -16.31 6.72 -15.82
CA ASN A 698 -15.22 7.70 -15.96
C ASN A 698 -15.03 8.58 -14.71
N GLY A 699 -15.16 8.00 -13.51
CA GLY A 699 -15.05 8.72 -12.24
C GLY A 699 -16.30 9.49 -11.81
N VAL A 700 -17.38 9.47 -12.60
CA VAL A 700 -18.66 10.10 -12.23
C VAL A 700 -19.61 9.03 -11.71
N THR A 701 -20.13 9.19 -10.49
CA THR A 701 -21.09 8.25 -9.89
C THR A 701 -22.35 8.07 -10.75
N LEU A 702 -22.92 6.87 -10.70
CA LEU A 702 -24.20 6.52 -11.30
C LEU A 702 -25.38 7.01 -10.45
N TRP A 703 -25.14 7.30 -9.17
CA TRP A 703 -26.15 7.82 -8.26
C TRP A 703 -26.40 9.32 -8.51
N PRO A 704 -27.65 9.79 -8.51
CA PRO A 704 -27.96 11.18 -8.80
C PRO A 704 -27.70 12.06 -7.57
N LEU A 705 -26.44 12.50 -7.37
CA LEU A 705 -26.04 13.32 -6.21
C LEU A 705 -26.82 14.65 -6.11
N ASP A 706 -27.30 15.17 -7.24
CA ASP A 706 -28.17 16.36 -7.31
C ASP A 706 -29.61 16.10 -6.83
N GLN A 707 -29.95 14.84 -6.54
CA GLN A 707 -31.27 14.39 -6.11
C GLN A 707 -31.25 13.75 -4.71
N ILE A 708 -30.24 14.08 -3.89
CA ILE A 708 -30.22 13.71 -2.48
C ILE A 708 -31.40 14.38 -1.77
N VAL A 709 -32.24 13.56 -1.14
CA VAL A 709 -33.36 13.97 -0.29
C VAL A 709 -32.89 14.15 1.15
N ALA A 710 -32.05 13.23 1.62
CA ALA A 710 -31.45 13.28 2.95
C ALA A 710 -30.08 12.62 2.94
N ASP A 711 -29.07 13.33 3.42
CA ASP A 711 -27.81 12.73 3.83
C ASP A 711 -27.75 12.76 5.36
N THR A 712 -27.84 11.58 5.97
CA THR A 712 -28.05 11.48 7.42
C THR A 712 -26.76 11.49 8.22
N GLN A 713 -25.63 11.18 7.58
CA GLN A 713 -24.37 10.88 8.26
C GLN A 713 -24.49 9.75 9.32
N TYR A 714 -25.58 8.98 9.28
CA TYR A 714 -25.86 7.94 10.25
C TYR A 714 -25.28 6.61 9.81
N TYR A 715 -24.43 6.00 10.65
CA TYR A 715 -23.74 4.77 10.24
C TYR A 715 -24.67 3.57 10.19
N VAL A 716 -24.49 2.77 9.13
CA VAL A 716 -25.26 1.54 8.88
C VAL A 716 -25.10 0.54 10.03
N ARG A 717 -23.89 0.43 10.59
CA ARG A 717 -23.62 -0.46 11.72
C ARG A 717 -24.43 -0.11 12.96
N ASP A 718 -24.56 1.17 13.25
CA ASP A 718 -25.37 1.65 14.38
C ASP A 718 -26.87 1.45 14.08
N ALA A 719 -27.30 1.66 12.83
CA ALA A 719 -28.67 1.39 12.40
C ALA A 719 -29.06 -0.08 12.60
N VAL A 720 -28.18 -1.03 12.24
CA VAL A 720 -28.38 -2.46 12.49
C VAL A 720 -28.41 -2.77 13.98
N THR A 721 -27.48 -2.20 14.76
CA THR A 721 -27.42 -2.41 16.21
C THR A 721 -28.73 -1.97 16.89
N GLU A 722 -29.20 -0.78 16.56
CA GLU A 722 -30.44 -0.24 17.12
C GLU A 722 -31.69 -0.95 16.63
N TYR A 723 -31.70 -1.38 15.36
CA TYR A 723 -32.77 -2.21 14.85
C TYR A 723 -32.93 -3.47 15.69
N ILE A 724 -31.84 -4.20 15.94
CA ILE A 724 -31.84 -5.41 16.79
C ILE A 724 -32.32 -5.11 18.22
N GLN A 725 -31.95 -3.96 18.78
CA GLN A 725 -32.35 -3.54 20.14
C GLN A 725 -33.77 -2.96 20.22
N SER A 726 -34.38 -2.64 19.08
CA SER A 726 -35.67 -1.96 19.03
C SER A 726 -36.83 -2.85 19.48
N ALA A 727 -37.86 -2.23 20.05
CA ALA A 727 -39.11 -2.94 20.39
C ALA A 727 -39.87 -3.44 19.15
N ASP A 728 -39.53 -2.95 17.95
CA ASP A 728 -40.12 -3.36 16.68
C ASP A 728 -39.53 -4.70 16.17
N THR A 729 -38.40 -5.13 16.73
CA THR A 729 -37.66 -6.31 16.27
C THR A 729 -37.75 -7.45 17.28
N PRO A 730 -38.10 -8.68 16.86
CA PRO A 730 -38.09 -9.83 17.74
C PRO A 730 -36.69 -10.15 18.27
N ASP A 731 -36.59 -10.49 19.55
CA ASP A 731 -35.39 -11.08 20.16
C ASP A 731 -35.73 -12.52 20.62
N PRO A 732 -35.12 -13.57 20.05
CA PRO A 732 -34.04 -13.56 19.05
C PRO A 732 -34.49 -13.17 17.63
N ILE A 733 -33.60 -12.50 16.88
CA ILE A 733 -33.75 -12.28 15.44
C ILE A 733 -33.57 -13.58 14.65
N ASN A 734 -34.16 -13.61 13.46
CA ASN A 734 -34.05 -14.75 12.55
C ASN A 734 -33.96 -14.28 11.08
N PRO A 735 -32.90 -13.56 10.68
CA PRO A 735 -32.76 -13.13 9.29
C PRO A 735 -32.62 -14.34 8.36
N GLN A 736 -33.38 -14.37 7.27
CA GLN A 736 -33.40 -15.46 6.30
C GLN A 736 -33.13 -14.96 4.88
N VAL A 737 -32.78 -15.88 4.00
CA VAL A 737 -32.84 -15.66 2.55
C VAL A 737 -34.31 -15.81 2.13
N GLU A 738 -34.84 -14.80 1.46
CA GLU A 738 -36.28 -14.63 1.21
C GLU A 738 -36.63 -14.65 -0.28
N GLY A 739 -35.64 -14.73 -1.17
CA GLY A 739 -35.85 -14.68 -2.62
C GLY A 739 -35.88 -13.25 -3.16
N ARG A 740 -35.26 -12.30 -2.46
CA ARG A 740 -35.12 -10.90 -2.89
C ARG A 740 -34.27 -10.77 -4.15
N LEU A 741 -33.33 -11.68 -4.38
CA LEU A 741 -32.54 -11.75 -5.62
C LEU A 741 -32.81 -13.04 -6.38
N VAL A 742 -33.38 -12.92 -7.59
CA VAL A 742 -33.74 -14.05 -8.44
C VAL A 742 -32.89 -14.05 -9.72
N PHE A 743 -32.17 -15.14 -9.97
CA PHE A 743 -31.38 -15.32 -11.19
C PHE A 743 -32.03 -16.37 -12.11
N LEU A 744 -32.56 -15.93 -13.24
CA LEU A 744 -33.10 -16.81 -14.27
C LEU A 744 -31.97 -17.35 -15.14
N LEU A 745 -31.65 -18.64 -14.99
CA LEU A 745 -30.69 -19.32 -15.84
C LEU A 745 -31.28 -19.53 -17.24
N MET A 746 -30.84 -18.74 -18.22
CA MET A 746 -31.29 -18.91 -19.60
C MET A 746 -30.56 -20.11 -20.24
N ASN A 747 -31.21 -21.27 -20.24
CA ASN A 747 -30.68 -22.48 -20.86
C ASN A 747 -30.58 -22.31 -22.39
N LYS A 748 -29.45 -22.75 -22.97
CA LYS A 748 -29.05 -22.60 -24.40
C LYS A 748 -30.07 -23.02 -25.48
N MET A 749 -31.20 -23.64 -25.13
CA MET A 749 -32.05 -24.34 -26.10
C MET A 749 -33.21 -23.53 -26.71
N LEU A 750 -33.43 -22.26 -26.33
CA LEU A 750 -34.58 -21.48 -26.84
C LEU A 750 -34.25 -20.47 -27.95
N PHE A 751 -32.98 -20.28 -28.31
CA PHE A 751 -32.60 -19.53 -29.51
C PHE A 751 -32.39 -20.46 -30.72
N LEU A 752 -33.42 -21.23 -31.10
CA LEU A 752 -33.58 -21.56 -32.52
C LEU A 752 -34.37 -20.40 -33.14
N PRO A 753 -33.87 -19.73 -34.19
CA PRO A 753 -34.68 -18.79 -34.93
C PRO A 753 -35.83 -19.58 -35.54
N ALA A 754 -37.07 -19.26 -35.12
CA ALA A 754 -38.27 -19.70 -35.79
C ALA A 754 -38.32 -19.06 -37.18
N LEU A 755 -37.60 -19.67 -38.12
CA LEU A 755 -37.85 -19.54 -39.55
C LEU A 755 -39.14 -20.28 -39.84
N THR A 756 -40.27 -19.58 -39.77
CA THR A 756 -41.51 -20.03 -40.41
C THR A 756 -42.21 -18.89 -41.14
N LYS A 757 -42.10 -18.99 -42.48
CA LYS A 757 -42.90 -18.42 -43.59
C LYS A 757 -42.84 -16.93 -43.88
#